data_AF-A0A0W0UJD3-F1
#
_entry.id   AF-A0A0W0UJD3-F1
#
_cell.length_a   1.000
_cell.length_b   1.000
_cell.length_c   1.000
_cell.angle_alpha   90.00
_cell.angle_beta   90.00
_cell.angle_gamma   90.00
#
_symmetry.space_group_name_H-M   'P 1'
#
loop_
_entity.id
_entity.type
_entity.pdbx_description
1 polymer ?
#
loop_
_entity_poly.entity_id
_entity_poly.type
_entity_poly.pdbx_seq_one_letter_code
_entity_poly.pdbx_strand_id
1 'polypeptide(L)'
;MAASNDSVNPTLELFRLSDHLYRDRKLDKTTKIIGDIKQLAEQRTAIGSLSGYYSTQLANLNPIMFQFLNPAQKEQLEKQLIFTLYLLAAQVHLDDAEDRTKNLQGSINGINLCLKRLGELNGFRRQNSTDEKEKSLKEALENSEMYLKYLGLTILAPWLVSRMTEFAFNEETVAKESEERSIDSYEMRLKKEQASGIGPGKKTTVMVEWMNQVNFRRLYWVWGGGMLASALDLMAFQGTLPADQIGNAQQHLSVPSPAMGYMSWVLYYTRFGVNLGLLLKHTIAGPWMSAEEANIPAWERFKTQWDQRKFALLNDSIWATANLVCFFWLRGSGMLGYAGNVLTACLLLMDLSLTIWRFVEESTKHNQEIAAFIEREKELAEEINQLSGSASGIQESLKQLKSKIANFDEDENVKTLKNERQRYLLQQATLEAELKQLQKTRKQAETAWRYKKYGLINDTAYAAGLLFAFCLFCCFFFPPAALAPVLVLAMGVAGAALCFTLTVLYAAVSGGLEIAKAKESIKEVRAECKALMVQFAQETDPNIKKQLYLEMQALMAESEHQEKMVRFQAIQLVRSIFVDAFIPALVFASLVFMPLGIGLGVMAAGFAVALISHLIISRFAPQKEAVKDLQDANLSRFETDFAEFEDVFMQEFPETPKEISDKQLLSFFKALKTDAEPGVTQSEKSSCFPFFNNGGYQRLSGDNKTRAEDKVKDFPNNTATA
;
A
#
# COMPACT_ATOMS: atom_id res chain seq x y z
N MET A 1 30.00 7.84 3.93
CA MET A 1 29.42 8.09 5.26
C MET A 1 29.74 6.87 6.10
N ALA A 2 30.67 6.99 7.06
CA ALA A 2 31.01 5.91 7.96
C ALA A 2 29.83 5.69 8.92
N ALA A 3 29.20 4.53 8.86
CA ALA A 3 28.22 4.12 9.86
C ALA A 3 28.97 3.94 11.20
N SER A 4 28.54 4.64 12.24
CA SER A 4 28.97 4.36 13.60
C SER A 4 28.58 2.92 13.93
N ASN A 5 29.54 2.10 14.32
CA ASN A 5 29.35 0.67 14.63
C ASN A 5 28.50 0.43 15.90
N ASP A 6 28.05 1.47 16.60
CA ASP A 6 27.30 1.37 17.85
C ASP A 6 25.86 1.91 17.78
N SER A 7 25.34 2.25 16.59
CA SER A 7 23.93 2.66 16.50
C SER A 7 23.03 1.45 16.71
N VAL A 8 22.47 1.30 17.91
CA VAL A 8 21.48 0.28 18.26
C VAL A 8 20.33 0.34 17.26
N ASN A 9 19.92 -0.82 16.75
CA ASN A 9 18.84 -0.92 15.77
C ASN A 9 17.49 -0.61 16.44
N PRO A 10 16.79 0.48 16.07
CA PRO A 10 15.55 0.89 16.74
C PRO A 10 14.42 -0.15 16.68
N THR A 11 14.39 -0.97 15.62
CA THR A 11 13.40 -2.04 15.47
C THR A 11 13.64 -3.15 16.49
N LEU A 12 14.90 -3.49 16.76
CA LEU A 12 15.26 -4.48 17.77
C LEU A 12 14.90 -3.99 19.19
N GLU A 13 15.12 -2.71 19.48
CA GLU A 13 14.70 -2.13 20.77
C GLU A 13 13.20 -2.22 21.00
N LEU A 14 12.38 -1.97 19.97
CA LEU A 14 10.93 -2.10 20.09
C LEU A 14 10.48 -3.54 20.36
N PHE A 15 11.14 -4.53 19.78
CA PHE A 15 10.86 -5.93 20.10
C PHE A 15 11.21 -6.25 21.56
N ARG A 16 12.37 -5.80 22.04
CA ARG A 16 12.75 -5.96 23.46
C ARG A 16 11.78 -5.23 24.40
N LEU A 17 11.28 -4.07 24.00
CA LEU A 17 10.29 -3.31 24.75
C LEU A 17 8.95 -4.07 24.87
N SER A 18 8.52 -4.77 23.82
CA SER A 18 7.33 -5.64 23.87
C SER A 18 7.40 -6.64 25.04
N ASP A 19 8.55 -7.28 25.22
CA ASP A 19 8.78 -8.24 26.31
C ASP A 19 8.75 -7.58 27.69
N HIS A 20 9.25 -6.35 27.79
CA HIS A 20 9.23 -5.58 29.03
C HIS A 20 7.81 -5.16 29.40
N LEU A 21 7.05 -4.61 28.44
CA LEU A 21 5.67 -4.19 28.64
C LEU A 21 4.77 -5.35 29.11
N TYR A 22 4.96 -6.52 28.53
CA TYR A 22 4.22 -7.71 28.95
C TYR A 22 4.56 -8.14 30.38
N ARG A 23 5.86 -8.18 30.72
CA ARG A 23 6.34 -8.54 32.07
C ARG A 23 5.85 -7.57 33.14
N ASP A 24 5.92 -6.27 32.88
CA ASP A 24 5.48 -5.23 33.82
C ASP A 24 3.98 -5.30 34.11
N ARG A 25 3.16 -5.57 33.07
CA ARG A 25 1.70 -5.74 33.24
C ARG A 25 1.37 -6.92 34.15
N LYS A 26 2.06 -8.07 34.03
CA LYS A 26 1.86 -9.23 34.91
C LYS A 26 2.24 -8.94 36.37
N LEU A 27 3.14 -7.99 36.60
CA LEU A 27 3.60 -7.58 37.93
C LEU A 27 2.72 -6.48 38.56
N ASP A 28 1.62 -6.09 37.89
CA ASP A 28 0.71 -4.99 38.28
C ASP A 28 1.44 -3.68 38.62
N LYS A 29 2.58 -3.47 37.95
CA LYS A 29 3.34 -2.23 38.10
C LYS A 29 2.71 -1.19 37.17
N THR A 30 2.13 -0.13 37.75
CA THR A 30 1.78 1.10 37.01
C THR A 30 3.06 1.84 36.62
N THR A 31 3.81 1.30 35.67
CA THR A 31 4.88 2.04 35.00
C THR A 31 4.22 3.02 34.03
N LYS A 32 4.83 4.20 33.85
CA LYS A 32 4.42 5.14 32.79
C LYS A 32 4.74 4.44 31.44
N ILE A 33 3.75 3.77 30.87
CA ILE A 33 3.89 2.88 29.68
C ILE A 33 4.42 3.64 28.46
N ILE A 34 4.16 4.94 28.39
CA ILE A 34 4.44 5.77 27.23
C ILE A 34 5.71 6.56 27.54
N GLY A 35 6.76 6.25 26.77
CA GLY A 35 8.05 6.93 26.86
C GLY A 35 7.94 8.43 26.62
N ASP A 36 9.02 9.15 26.93
CA ASP A 36 9.12 10.56 26.58
C ASP A 36 8.94 10.74 25.06
N ILE A 37 8.27 11.82 24.64
CA ILE A 37 7.97 12.08 23.22
C ILE A 37 9.25 12.10 22.38
N LYS A 38 10.37 12.52 22.97
CA LYS A 38 11.69 12.49 22.35
C LYS A 38 12.15 11.08 22.00
N GLN A 39 12.00 10.13 22.93
CA GLN A 39 12.34 8.72 22.69
C GLN A 39 11.45 8.10 21.61
N LEU A 40 10.14 8.41 21.64
CA LEU A 40 9.21 7.97 20.60
C LEU A 40 9.58 8.54 19.22
N ALA A 41 10.04 9.79 19.17
CA ALA A 41 10.44 10.45 17.93
C ALA A 41 11.67 9.78 17.29
N GLU A 42 12.63 9.31 18.11
CA GLU A 42 13.79 8.53 17.66
C GLU A 42 13.37 7.17 17.06
N GLN A 43 12.34 6.53 17.63
CA GLN A 43 11.83 5.22 17.19
C GLN A 43 10.71 5.30 16.13
N ARG A 44 10.36 6.49 15.64
CA ARG A 44 9.18 6.74 14.79
C ARG A 44 9.03 5.80 13.59
N THR A 45 10.15 5.49 12.93
CA THR A 45 10.14 4.76 11.65
C THR A 45 9.78 3.32 11.92
N ALA A 46 10.35 2.76 12.98
CA ALA A 46 10.06 1.41 13.43
C ALA A 46 8.63 1.30 13.99
N ILE A 47 8.16 2.30 14.76
CA ILE A 47 6.76 2.37 15.23
C ILE A 47 5.79 2.40 14.05
N GLY A 48 6.01 3.26 13.06
CA GLY A 48 5.16 3.37 11.87
C GLY A 48 5.13 2.09 11.04
N SER A 49 6.29 1.43 10.87
CA SER A 49 6.39 0.17 10.13
C SER A 49 5.65 -0.97 10.85
N LEU A 50 5.90 -1.16 12.14
CA LEU A 50 5.28 -2.21 12.94
C LEU A 50 3.78 -1.96 13.17
N SER A 51 3.36 -0.72 13.45
CA SER A 51 1.95 -0.40 13.69
C SER A 51 1.06 -0.71 12.49
N GLY A 52 1.52 -0.44 11.26
CA GLY A 52 0.79 -0.79 10.04
C GLY A 52 0.55 -2.30 9.91
N TYR A 53 1.56 -3.10 10.24
CA TYR A 53 1.48 -4.56 10.27
C TYR A 53 0.47 -5.05 11.32
N TYR A 54 0.68 -4.68 12.59
CA TYR A 54 -0.17 -5.17 13.69
C TYR A 54 -1.61 -4.65 13.60
N SER A 55 -1.84 -3.46 13.04
CA SER A 55 -3.19 -2.96 12.78
C SER A 55 -3.96 -3.83 11.77
N THR A 56 -3.26 -4.31 10.74
CA THR A 56 -3.86 -5.21 9.74
C THR A 56 -4.23 -6.55 10.38
N GLN A 57 -3.36 -7.08 11.25
CA GLN A 57 -3.65 -8.30 12.01
C GLN A 57 -4.84 -8.13 12.94
N LEU A 58 -4.88 -7.02 13.68
CA LEU A 58 -5.99 -6.69 14.55
C LEU A 58 -7.32 -6.60 13.80
N ALA A 59 -7.32 -5.99 12.61
CA ALA A 59 -8.52 -5.86 11.78
C ALA A 59 -9.03 -7.20 11.23
N ASN A 60 -8.17 -8.19 11.07
CA ASN A 60 -8.51 -9.53 10.58
C ASN A 60 -8.74 -10.54 11.72
N LEU A 61 -8.57 -10.15 12.99
CA LEU A 61 -8.70 -11.05 14.14
C LEU A 61 -10.18 -11.39 14.40
N ASN A 62 -10.53 -12.67 14.30
CA ASN A 62 -11.87 -13.18 14.57
C ASN A 62 -12.05 -13.44 16.08
N PRO A 63 -12.91 -12.72 16.79
CA PRO A 63 -13.03 -12.87 18.24
C PRO A 63 -13.65 -14.21 18.69
N ILE A 64 -14.34 -14.93 17.80
CA ILE A 64 -14.90 -16.26 18.10
C ILE A 64 -13.78 -17.24 18.48
N MET A 65 -12.59 -17.09 17.88
CA MET A 65 -11.46 -17.99 18.14
C MET A 65 -11.01 -17.96 19.60
N PHE A 66 -11.26 -16.88 20.35
CA PHE A 66 -10.77 -16.70 21.71
C PHE A 66 -11.30 -17.75 22.69
N GLN A 67 -12.46 -18.35 22.40
CA GLN A 67 -13.06 -19.42 23.22
C GLN A 67 -12.31 -20.75 23.08
N PHE A 68 -11.53 -20.90 22.01
CA PHE A 68 -10.89 -22.15 21.62
C PHE A 68 -9.37 -22.13 21.79
N LEU A 69 -8.78 -20.99 22.18
CA LEU A 69 -7.35 -20.84 22.40
C LEU A 69 -6.88 -21.63 23.62
N ASN A 70 -5.78 -22.35 23.48
CA ASN A 70 -5.09 -22.92 24.63
C ASN A 70 -4.40 -21.82 25.47
N PRO A 71 -3.98 -22.11 26.72
CA PRO A 71 -3.40 -21.09 27.61
C PRO A 71 -2.17 -20.37 27.03
N ALA A 72 -1.30 -21.07 26.31
CA ALA A 72 -0.09 -20.48 25.70
C ALA A 72 -0.44 -19.53 24.55
N GLN A 73 -1.36 -19.94 23.67
CA GLN A 73 -1.85 -19.13 22.56
C GLN A 73 -2.59 -17.89 23.07
N LYS A 74 -3.38 -18.03 24.15
CA LYS A 74 -4.07 -16.93 24.80
C LYS A 74 -3.08 -15.91 25.37
N GLU A 75 -2.05 -16.38 26.07
CA GLU A 75 -0.96 -15.53 26.58
C GLU A 75 -0.23 -14.82 25.45
N GLN A 76 0.09 -15.51 24.36
CA GLN A 76 0.77 -14.92 23.20
C GLN A 76 -0.10 -13.88 22.50
N LEU A 77 -1.37 -14.16 22.28
CA LEU A 77 -2.30 -13.21 21.67
C LEU A 77 -2.49 -11.99 22.57
N GLU A 78 -2.55 -12.17 23.88
CA GLU A 78 -2.59 -11.05 24.82
C GLU A 78 -1.32 -10.19 24.72
N LYS A 79 -0.13 -10.81 24.68
CA LYS A 79 1.15 -10.12 24.48
C LYS A 79 1.14 -9.29 23.19
N GLN A 80 0.69 -9.90 22.09
CA GLN A 80 0.57 -9.24 20.80
C GLN A 80 -0.41 -8.06 20.83
N LEU A 81 -1.58 -8.21 21.45
CA LEU A 81 -2.56 -7.15 21.58
C LEU A 81 -2.03 -5.99 22.44
N ILE A 82 -1.36 -6.28 23.57
CA ILE A 82 -0.71 -5.23 24.38
C ILE A 82 0.33 -4.47 23.57
N PHE A 83 1.18 -5.18 22.82
CA PHE A 83 2.19 -4.55 21.99
C PHE A 83 1.56 -3.71 20.87
N THR A 84 0.50 -4.21 20.24
CA THR A 84 -0.28 -3.47 19.24
C THR A 84 -0.88 -2.20 19.84
N LEU A 85 -1.47 -2.30 21.04
CA LEU A 85 -2.00 -1.16 21.79
C LEU A 85 -0.90 -0.13 22.08
N TYR A 86 0.27 -0.58 22.51
CA TYR A 86 1.43 0.30 22.73
C TYR A 86 1.85 1.00 21.44
N LEU A 87 2.02 0.26 20.34
CA LEU A 87 2.41 0.84 19.04
C LEU A 87 1.39 1.87 18.56
N LEU A 88 0.10 1.58 18.70
CA LEU A 88 -0.98 2.49 18.31
C LEU A 88 -1.05 3.71 19.24
N ALA A 89 -0.87 3.53 20.55
CA ALA A 89 -0.82 4.64 21.49
C ALA A 89 0.41 5.52 21.24
N ALA A 90 1.59 4.93 21.06
CA ALA A 90 2.80 5.65 20.69
C ALA A 90 2.64 6.41 19.37
N GLN A 91 1.99 5.80 18.37
CA GLN A 91 1.65 6.45 17.11
C GLN A 91 0.65 7.61 17.31
N VAL A 92 -0.36 7.45 18.18
CA VAL A 92 -1.27 8.54 18.57
C VAL A 92 -0.52 9.67 19.25
N HIS A 93 0.37 9.38 20.20
CA HIS A 93 1.16 10.42 20.87
C HIS A 93 2.10 11.15 19.92
N LEU A 94 2.74 10.43 18.99
CA LEU A 94 3.54 11.04 17.93
C LEU A 94 2.69 11.88 16.99
N ASP A 95 1.55 11.35 16.55
CA ASP A 95 0.68 12.05 15.61
C ASP A 95 -0.01 13.25 16.25
N ASP A 96 -0.39 13.18 17.52
CA ASP A 96 -0.98 14.30 18.27
C ASP A 96 0.07 15.37 18.56
N ALA A 97 1.26 14.96 19.05
CA ALA A 97 2.38 15.87 19.23
C ALA A 97 2.70 16.58 17.91
N GLU A 98 2.73 15.87 16.78
CA GLU A 98 3.09 16.45 15.48
C GLU A 98 1.91 17.00 14.67
N ASP A 99 0.73 17.17 15.27
CA ASP A 99 -0.50 17.63 14.60
C ASP A 99 -0.82 16.87 13.28
N ARG A 100 -0.53 15.56 13.26
CA ARG A 100 -0.82 14.60 12.19
C ARG A 100 -2.16 13.92 12.39
N THR A 101 -3.20 14.74 12.40
CA THR A 101 -4.61 14.32 12.47
C THR A 101 -5.06 13.29 11.41
N LYS A 102 -4.28 13.08 10.33
CA LYS A 102 -4.60 12.12 9.25
C LYS A 102 -4.76 10.69 9.78
N ASN A 103 -3.81 10.26 10.59
CA ASN A 103 -3.69 8.88 11.04
C ASN A 103 -4.35 8.68 12.41
N LEU A 104 -4.52 9.78 13.17
CA LEU A 104 -5.07 9.80 14.51
C LEU A 104 -6.36 9.00 14.65
N GLN A 105 -7.37 9.26 13.81
CA GLN A 105 -8.64 8.52 13.88
C GLN A 105 -8.46 7.01 13.60
N GLY A 106 -7.57 6.66 12.66
CA GLY A 106 -7.27 5.26 12.37
C GLY A 106 -6.62 4.57 13.57
N SER A 107 -5.66 5.24 14.20
CA SER A 107 -4.96 4.74 15.38
C SER A 107 -5.91 4.64 16.59
N ILE A 108 -6.78 5.63 16.82
CA ILE A 108 -7.81 5.62 17.88
C ILE A 108 -8.79 4.47 17.66
N ASN A 109 -9.29 4.30 16.43
CA ASN A 109 -10.17 3.17 16.09
C ASN A 109 -9.45 1.84 16.34
N GLY A 110 -8.17 1.75 16.00
CA GLY A 110 -7.31 0.61 16.31
C GLY A 110 -7.17 0.37 17.81
N ILE A 111 -6.95 1.41 18.62
CA ILE A 111 -6.87 1.32 20.09
C ILE A 111 -8.18 0.77 20.65
N ASN A 112 -9.32 1.34 20.23
CA ASN A 112 -10.64 0.91 20.68
C ASN A 112 -10.91 -0.55 20.30
N LEU A 113 -10.57 -0.94 19.06
CA LEU A 113 -10.67 -2.32 18.61
C LEU A 113 -9.75 -3.24 19.43
N CYS A 114 -8.53 -2.83 19.73
CA CYS A 114 -7.58 -3.60 20.51
C CYS A 114 -8.05 -3.81 21.95
N LEU A 115 -8.53 -2.76 22.62
CA LEU A 115 -9.12 -2.82 23.95
C LEU A 115 -10.36 -3.72 23.97
N LYS A 116 -11.20 -3.63 22.93
CA LYS A 116 -12.35 -4.52 22.77
C LYS A 116 -11.90 -5.98 22.66
N ARG A 117 -10.90 -6.29 21.81
CA ARG A 117 -10.36 -7.65 21.65
C ARG A 117 -9.71 -8.17 22.94
N LEU A 118 -9.01 -7.33 23.70
CA LEU A 118 -8.47 -7.69 25.02
C LEU A 118 -9.58 -8.02 26.02
N GLY A 119 -10.68 -7.26 26.02
CA GLY A 119 -11.85 -7.52 26.87
C GLY A 119 -12.56 -8.83 26.51
N GLU A 120 -12.69 -9.11 25.21
CA GLU A 120 -13.24 -10.37 24.69
C GLU A 120 -12.34 -11.56 25.03
N LEU A 121 -11.01 -11.43 24.87
CA LEU A 121 -10.03 -12.47 25.19
C LEU A 121 -10.07 -12.86 26.68
N ASN A 122 -10.23 -11.88 27.56
CA ASN A 122 -10.27 -12.09 29.01
C ASN A 122 -11.66 -12.50 29.56
N GLY A 123 -12.64 -12.76 28.68
CA GLY A 123 -13.93 -13.32 29.08
C GLY A 123 -14.84 -12.33 29.83
N PHE A 124 -14.93 -11.09 29.34
CA PHE A 124 -15.95 -10.08 29.69
C PHE A 124 -16.42 -10.06 31.17
N ARG A 125 -15.55 -9.63 32.10
CA ARG A 125 -16.01 -9.11 33.40
C ARG A 125 -16.50 -7.66 33.18
N ARG A 126 -17.79 -7.52 32.89
CA ARG A 126 -18.47 -6.22 32.75
C ARG A 126 -18.45 -5.50 34.11
N GLN A 127 -17.60 -4.49 34.27
CA GLN A 127 -17.80 -3.43 35.26
C GLN A 127 -17.90 -2.09 34.54
N ASN A 128 -19.14 -1.57 34.56
CA ASN A 128 -19.69 -0.32 34.05
C ASN A 128 -18.78 0.92 34.12
N SER A 129 -17.83 1.09 33.19
CA SER A 129 -17.08 2.37 33.06
C SER A 129 -16.96 2.88 31.63
N THR A 130 -17.63 2.24 30.67
CA THR A 130 -17.56 2.60 29.24
C THR A 130 -18.11 4.01 28.95
N ASP A 131 -19.04 4.51 29.76
CA ASP A 131 -19.69 5.80 29.51
C ASP A 131 -18.82 7.03 29.81
N GLU A 132 -17.83 6.97 30.71
CA GLU A 132 -17.02 8.17 31.05
C GLU A 132 -15.83 8.39 30.10
N LYS A 133 -15.16 7.32 29.68
CA LYS A 133 -13.99 7.42 28.77
C LYS A 133 -14.39 7.69 27.33
N GLU A 134 -15.55 7.20 26.89
CA GLU A 134 -16.08 7.48 25.56
C GLU A 134 -16.63 8.92 25.45
N LYS A 135 -17.12 9.46 26.58
CA LYS A 135 -17.58 10.85 26.69
C LYS A 135 -16.43 11.85 26.74
N SER A 136 -15.33 11.56 27.46
CA SER A 136 -14.14 12.42 27.46
C SER A 136 -13.41 12.43 26.12
N LEU A 137 -13.44 11.32 25.37
CA LEU A 137 -12.89 11.25 24.01
C LEU A 137 -13.75 12.03 23.00
N LYS A 138 -15.09 11.98 23.13
CA LYS A 138 -16.01 12.82 22.32
C LYS A 138 -15.86 14.30 22.63
N GLU A 139 -15.74 14.70 23.90
CA GLU A 139 -15.46 16.08 24.28
C GLU A 139 -14.09 16.57 23.80
N ALA A 140 -13.06 15.71 23.80
CA ALA A 140 -11.75 16.03 23.23
C ALA A 140 -11.81 16.22 21.70
N LEU A 141 -12.58 15.37 21.00
CA LEU A 141 -12.85 15.49 19.56
C LEU A 141 -13.60 16.78 19.22
N GLU A 142 -14.68 17.10 19.96
CA GLU A 142 -15.47 18.33 19.76
C GLU A 142 -14.69 19.61 20.11
N ASN A 143 -13.83 19.57 21.13
CA ASN A 143 -12.95 20.69 21.46
C ASN A 143 -11.85 20.91 20.42
N SER A 144 -11.33 19.84 19.78
CA SER A 144 -10.35 19.97 18.70
C SER A 144 -10.92 20.62 17.43
N GLU A 145 -12.22 20.45 17.16
CA GLU A 145 -12.91 21.12 16.05
C GLU A 145 -13.09 22.63 16.30
N MET A 146 -13.15 23.07 17.56
CA MET A 146 -13.40 24.46 17.92
C MET A 146 -12.22 25.40 17.58
N TYR A 147 -10.99 24.88 17.53
CA TYR A 147 -9.78 25.66 17.25
C TYR A 147 -9.48 25.88 15.76
N LEU A 148 -10.24 25.24 14.85
CA LEU A 148 -9.99 25.30 13.40
C LEU A 148 -10.72 26.44 12.66
N LYS A 149 -11.53 27.25 13.34
CA LYS A 149 -12.14 28.45 12.75
C LYS A 149 -11.16 29.61 12.49
N TYR A 150 -9.90 29.51 12.92
CA TYR A 150 -8.96 30.64 12.94
C TYR A 150 -7.76 30.59 11.99
N LEU A 151 -7.62 29.57 11.13
CA LEU A 151 -6.58 29.53 10.10
C LEU A 151 -7.23 29.52 8.73
N GLY A 152 -7.15 30.63 8.00
CA GLY A 152 -7.78 30.91 6.68
C GLY A 152 -7.47 29.95 5.51
N LEU A 153 -6.93 28.76 5.78
CA LEU A 153 -6.76 27.63 4.87
C LEU A 153 -8.09 26.97 4.45
N THR A 154 -9.18 27.15 5.20
CA THR A 154 -10.54 26.71 4.81
C THR A 154 -11.18 27.60 3.75
N ILE A 155 -10.67 28.80 3.51
CA ILE A 155 -11.20 29.73 2.50
C ILE A 155 -10.38 29.62 1.22
N LEU A 156 -9.05 29.64 1.33
CA LEU A 156 -8.14 29.65 0.17
C LEU A 156 -8.10 28.33 -0.60
N ALA A 157 -8.10 27.17 0.06
CA ALA A 157 -7.99 25.89 -0.65
C ALA A 157 -9.25 25.52 -1.44
N PRO A 158 -10.48 25.63 -0.89
CA PRO A 158 -11.70 25.44 -1.69
C PRO A 158 -11.86 26.50 -2.77
N TRP A 159 -11.47 27.76 -2.52
CA TRP A 159 -11.48 28.82 -3.52
C TRP A 159 -10.49 28.57 -4.66
N LEU A 160 -9.27 28.12 -4.38
CA LEU A 160 -8.26 27.80 -5.39
C LEU A 160 -8.65 26.57 -6.21
N VAL A 161 -9.17 25.52 -5.55
CA VAL A 161 -9.70 24.33 -6.23
C VAL A 161 -10.90 24.71 -7.10
N SER A 162 -11.83 25.53 -6.58
CA SER A 162 -12.98 26.05 -7.32
C SER A 162 -12.56 26.88 -8.52
N ARG A 163 -11.59 27.79 -8.35
CA ARG A 163 -11.10 28.64 -9.44
C ARG A 163 -10.33 27.83 -10.48
N MET A 164 -9.53 26.83 -10.09
CA MET A 164 -8.85 25.94 -11.04
C MET A 164 -9.80 25.01 -11.78
N THR A 165 -10.88 24.55 -11.13
CA THR A 165 -11.93 23.78 -11.80
C THR A 165 -12.75 24.65 -12.74
N GLU A 166 -13.13 25.86 -12.32
CA GLU A 166 -13.79 26.87 -13.17
C GLU A 166 -12.91 27.29 -14.35
N PHE A 167 -11.58 27.35 -14.18
CA PHE A 167 -10.63 27.63 -15.26
C PHE A 167 -10.40 26.43 -16.20
N ALA A 168 -10.51 25.20 -15.69
CA ALA A 168 -10.37 23.96 -16.47
C ALA A 168 -11.66 23.60 -17.23
N PHE A 169 -12.81 24.05 -16.73
CA PHE A 169 -14.15 23.76 -17.26
C PHE A 169 -14.92 25.09 -17.37
N ASN A 170 -14.75 25.79 -18.50
CA ASN A 170 -15.31 27.12 -18.75
C ASN A 170 -16.86 27.05 -18.85
N GLU A 171 -17.59 27.16 -17.74
CA GLU A 171 -19.05 27.06 -17.67
C GLU A 171 -19.70 28.34 -17.11
N GLU A 172 -19.90 29.33 -17.97
CA GLU A 172 -20.87 30.41 -17.69
C GLU A 172 -22.24 30.11 -18.33
N THR A 173 -22.37 29.03 -19.13
CA THR A 173 -23.59 28.73 -19.90
C THR A 173 -24.29 27.41 -19.54
N VAL A 174 -23.77 26.59 -18.63
CA VAL A 174 -24.34 25.26 -18.31
C VAL A 174 -25.01 25.19 -16.93
N ALA A 175 -24.89 26.25 -16.12
CA ALA A 175 -25.31 26.29 -14.72
C ALA A 175 -26.82 26.16 -14.42
N LYS A 176 -27.67 25.81 -15.39
CA LYS A 176 -29.13 25.67 -15.17
C LYS A 176 -29.73 24.29 -15.41
N GLU A 177 -28.99 23.29 -15.89
CA GLU A 177 -29.59 21.96 -16.15
C GLU A 177 -28.77 20.72 -15.71
N SER A 178 -27.61 20.86 -15.07
CA SER A 178 -26.69 19.73 -14.84
C SER A 178 -26.33 19.44 -13.38
N GLU A 179 -27.28 19.51 -12.44
CA GLU A 179 -26.99 19.17 -11.03
C GLU A 179 -26.74 17.67 -10.76
N GLU A 180 -26.78 16.79 -11.79
CA GLU A 180 -26.64 15.34 -11.57
C GLU A 180 -25.70 14.55 -12.49
N ARG A 181 -25.00 15.14 -13.47
CA ARG A 181 -24.20 14.32 -14.42
C ARG A 181 -22.89 14.98 -14.87
N SER A 182 -21.81 14.83 -14.09
CA SER A 182 -20.45 14.90 -14.63
C SER A 182 -19.45 13.96 -13.91
N ILE A 183 -19.23 12.81 -14.53
CA ILE A 183 -17.96 12.14 -14.90
C ILE A 183 -16.75 12.18 -13.95
N ASP A 184 -16.18 13.34 -13.59
CA ASP A 184 -15.00 13.40 -12.69
C ASP A 184 -15.40 13.55 -11.20
N SER A 185 -16.70 13.73 -10.93
CA SER A 185 -17.22 13.96 -9.58
C SER A 185 -17.43 12.70 -8.75
N TYR A 186 -17.40 11.49 -9.31
CA TYR A 186 -17.69 10.25 -8.55
C TYR A 186 -16.49 9.73 -7.77
N GLU A 187 -15.28 9.77 -8.34
CA GLU A 187 -14.04 9.45 -7.61
C GLU A 187 -13.75 10.52 -6.52
N MET A 188 -14.17 11.76 -6.79
CA MET A 188 -14.13 12.85 -5.84
C MET A 188 -15.27 12.76 -4.80
N ARG A 189 -16.50 12.33 -5.15
CA ARG A 189 -17.64 12.13 -4.22
C ARG A 189 -17.39 10.98 -3.25
N LEU A 190 -16.80 9.86 -3.69
CA LEU A 190 -16.38 8.77 -2.78
C LEU A 190 -15.33 9.26 -1.77
N LYS A 191 -14.41 10.14 -2.18
CA LYS A 191 -13.46 10.81 -1.27
C LYS A 191 -14.12 11.95 -0.46
N LYS A 192 -15.21 12.57 -0.94
CA LYS A 192 -15.90 13.72 -0.34
C LYS A 192 -16.97 13.31 0.69
N GLU A 193 -17.65 12.19 0.51
CA GLU A 193 -18.47 11.51 1.53
C GLU A 193 -17.59 10.94 2.65
N GLN A 194 -16.35 10.54 2.33
CA GLN A 194 -15.34 10.36 3.36
C GLN A 194 -14.92 11.72 3.96
N ALA A 195 -14.85 12.82 3.19
CA ALA A 195 -14.34 14.11 3.65
C ALA A 195 -15.24 14.99 4.51
N SER A 196 -16.54 14.72 4.60
CA SER A 196 -17.48 15.46 5.45
C SER A 196 -17.32 15.20 6.96
N GLY A 197 -16.30 14.44 7.37
CA GLY A 197 -15.84 14.29 8.76
C GLY A 197 -14.31 14.08 8.87
N ILE A 198 -13.53 14.62 7.93
CA ILE A 198 -12.09 14.33 7.81
C ILE A 198 -11.20 15.38 8.49
N GLY A 199 -10.36 14.90 9.42
CA GLY A 199 -9.29 15.68 10.04
C GLY A 199 -8.27 16.30 9.05
N PRO A 200 -7.65 17.43 9.40
CA PRO A 200 -6.90 18.29 8.48
C PRO A 200 -5.80 17.58 7.64
N GLY A 201 -5.11 16.58 8.19
CA GLY A 201 -4.03 15.89 7.47
C GLY A 201 -4.46 15.02 6.28
N LYS A 202 -5.70 14.51 6.26
CA LYS A 202 -6.23 13.75 5.10
C LYS A 202 -6.56 14.68 3.94
N LYS A 203 -6.98 15.93 4.19
CA LYS A 203 -7.28 16.93 3.13
C LYS A 203 -6.03 17.26 2.30
N THR A 204 -4.89 17.46 2.96
CA THR A 204 -3.63 17.74 2.27
C THR A 204 -3.15 16.58 1.40
N THR A 205 -3.30 15.33 1.89
CA THR A 205 -2.96 14.14 1.08
C THR A 205 -3.84 14.07 -0.17
N VAL A 206 -5.16 14.26 -0.02
CA VAL A 206 -6.10 14.25 -1.13
C VAL A 206 -5.77 15.34 -2.15
N MET A 207 -5.39 16.54 -1.69
CA MET A 207 -4.98 17.63 -2.55
C MET A 207 -3.68 17.30 -3.32
N VAL A 208 -2.66 16.77 -2.64
CA VAL A 208 -1.40 16.38 -3.31
C VAL A 208 -1.64 15.26 -4.32
N GLU A 209 -2.44 14.26 -3.97
CA GLU A 209 -2.79 13.16 -4.86
C GLU A 209 -3.56 13.64 -6.09
N TRP A 210 -4.54 14.53 -5.89
CA TRP A 210 -5.24 15.17 -6.99
C TRP A 210 -4.29 15.96 -7.89
N MET A 211 -3.36 16.75 -7.32
CA MET A 211 -2.35 17.47 -8.10
C MET A 211 -1.45 16.51 -8.90
N ASN A 212 -1.09 15.36 -8.34
CA ASN A 212 -0.31 14.33 -9.05
C ASN A 212 -1.09 13.77 -10.25
N GLN A 213 -2.37 13.47 -10.06
CA GLN A 213 -3.25 12.97 -11.14
C GLN A 213 -3.43 14.01 -12.25
N VAL A 214 -3.65 15.27 -11.87
CA VAL A 214 -3.76 16.38 -12.83
C VAL A 214 -2.44 16.58 -13.58
N ASN A 215 -1.30 16.51 -12.88
CA ASN A 215 0.03 16.59 -13.48
C ASN A 215 0.27 15.43 -14.48
N PHE A 216 -0.18 14.22 -14.13
CA PHE A 216 -0.10 13.06 -15.02
C PHE A 216 -0.94 13.27 -16.29
N ARG A 217 -2.21 13.71 -16.16
CA ARG A 217 -3.06 14.06 -17.30
C ARG A 217 -2.45 15.18 -18.17
N ARG A 218 -1.81 16.17 -17.55
CA ARG A 218 -1.06 17.21 -18.25
C ARG A 218 0.09 16.61 -19.06
N LEU A 219 0.95 15.79 -18.45
CA LEU A 219 2.07 15.15 -19.14
C LEU A 219 1.60 14.25 -20.28
N TYR A 220 0.54 13.48 -20.04
CA TYR A 220 -0.14 12.70 -21.08
C TYR A 220 -0.51 13.58 -22.29
N TRP A 221 -1.12 14.74 -22.07
CA TRP A 221 -1.46 15.67 -23.15
C TRP A 221 -0.23 16.32 -23.78
N VAL A 222 0.79 16.69 -23.00
CA VAL A 222 2.03 17.26 -23.54
C VAL A 222 2.68 16.28 -24.51
N TRP A 223 2.78 15.00 -24.14
CA TRP A 223 3.39 13.98 -25.01
C TRP A 223 2.46 13.54 -26.14
N GLY A 224 1.19 13.27 -25.84
CA GLY A 224 0.19 12.86 -26.83
C GLY A 224 -0.09 13.97 -27.85
N GLY A 225 -0.34 15.19 -27.40
CA GLY A 225 -0.51 16.37 -28.24
C GLY A 225 0.75 16.71 -29.03
N GLY A 226 1.94 16.63 -28.41
CA GLY A 226 3.22 16.83 -29.12
C GLY A 226 3.46 15.79 -30.22
N MET A 227 3.09 14.52 -29.97
CA MET A 227 3.14 13.44 -30.96
C MET A 227 2.18 13.72 -32.12
N LEU A 228 0.94 14.10 -31.84
CA LEU A 228 -0.06 14.43 -32.86
C LEU A 228 0.35 15.64 -33.70
N ALA A 229 0.90 16.68 -33.07
CA ALA A 229 1.43 17.85 -33.77
C ALA A 229 2.56 17.46 -34.74
N SER A 230 3.52 16.66 -34.26
CA SER A 230 4.64 16.17 -35.07
C SER A 230 4.16 15.30 -36.23
N ALA A 231 3.13 14.47 -36.03
CA ALA A 231 2.55 13.65 -37.08
C ALA A 231 1.84 14.50 -38.16
N LEU A 232 1.14 15.56 -37.74
CA LEU A 232 0.53 16.54 -38.65
C LEU A 232 1.59 17.30 -39.47
N ASP A 233 2.69 17.71 -38.85
CA ASP A 233 3.82 18.34 -39.55
C ASP A 233 4.45 17.41 -40.59
N LEU A 234 4.62 16.12 -40.26
CA LEU A 234 5.17 15.13 -41.19
C LEU A 234 4.24 14.93 -42.40
N MET A 235 2.92 14.90 -42.19
CA MET A 235 1.94 14.81 -43.28
C MET A 235 1.92 16.07 -44.14
N ALA A 236 2.06 17.25 -43.54
CA ALA A 236 2.21 18.51 -44.28
C ALA A 236 3.43 18.45 -45.19
N PHE A 237 4.56 17.99 -44.63
CA PHE A 237 5.81 17.86 -45.37
C PHE A 237 5.69 16.89 -46.55
N GLN A 238 4.93 15.79 -46.40
CA GLN A 238 4.70 14.81 -47.46
C GLN A 238 3.61 15.23 -48.47
N GLY A 239 2.86 16.31 -48.21
CA GLY A 239 1.76 16.75 -49.07
C GLY A 239 0.56 15.82 -49.06
N THR A 240 0.38 14.99 -48.02
CA THR A 240 -0.73 14.02 -47.94
C THR A 240 -2.06 14.66 -47.59
N LEU A 241 -2.06 15.81 -46.90
CA LEU A 241 -3.24 16.60 -46.57
C LEU A 241 -3.07 18.07 -47.00
N PRO A 242 -4.16 18.78 -47.35
CA PRO A 242 -4.13 20.22 -47.63
C PRO A 242 -3.59 21.04 -46.46
N ALA A 243 -2.76 22.04 -46.75
CA ALA A 243 -2.07 22.85 -45.74
C ALA A 243 -3.02 23.64 -44.82
N ASP A 244 -4.19 24.05 -45.35
CA ASP A 244 -5.26 24.71 -44.59
C ASP A 244 -5.89 23.77 -43.56
N GLN A 245 -6.13 22.51 -43.91
CA GLN A 245 -6.65 21.51 -42.98
C GLN A 245 -5.66 21.20 -41.86
N ILE A 246 -4.38 21.12 -42.18
CA ILE A 246 -3.32 20.90 -41.19
C ILE A 246 -3.19 22.09 -40.24
N GLY A 247 -3.19 23.32 -40.79
CA GLY A 247 -3.16 24.54 -39.99
C GLY A 247 -4.33 24.62 -39.01
N ASN A 248 -5.55 24.30 -39.47
CA ASN A 248 -6.73 24.25 -38.61
C ASN A 248 -6.60 23.16 -37.52
N ALA A 249 -6.16 21.95 -37.89
CA ALA A 249 -5.96 20.86 -36.93
C ALA A 249 -4.92 21.21 -35.85
N GLN A 250 -3.80 21.83 -36.24
CA GLN A 250 -2.77 22.31 -35.32
C GLN A 250 -3.28 23.43 -34.41
N GLN A 251 -4.06 24.37 -34.95
CA GLN A 251 -4.67 25.42 -34.16
C GLN A 251 -5.57 24.83 -33.07
N HIS A 252 -6.45 23.88 -33.41
CA HIS A 252 -7.32 23.21 -32.45
C HIS A 252 -6.56 22.35 -31.43
N LEU A 253 -5.52 21.64 -31.86
CA LEU A 253 -4.67 20.86 -30.98
C LEU A 253 -3.91 21.73 -29.97
N SER A 254 -3.58 22.97 -30.34
CA SER A 254 -2.86 23.92 -29.49
C SER A 254 -3.75 24.67 -28.49
N VAL A 255 -5.08 24.56 -28.59
CA VAL A 255 -6.03 25.26 -27.69
C VAL A 255 -5.73 25.02 -26.20
N PRO A 256 -5.41 23.79 -25.74
CA PRO A 256 -5.09 23.56 -24.33
C PRO A 256 -3.69 24.05 -23.93
N SER A 257 -2.80 24.34 -24.89
CA SER A 257 -1.38 24.62 -24.60
C SER A 257 -1.13 25.76 -23.62
N PRO A 258 -1.85 26.91 -23.66
CA PRO A 258 -1.68 27.96 -22.66
C PRO A 258 -2.02 27.47 -21.25
N ALA A 259 -3.16 26.78 -21.09
CA ALA A 259 -3.59 26.24 -19.80
C ALA A 259 -2.60 25.19 -19.27
N MET A 260 -2.18 24.25 -20.13
CA MET A 260 -1.18 23.24 -19.78
C MET A 260 0.17 23.87 -19.41
N GLY A 261 0.55 24.96 -20.09
CA GLY A 261 1.73 25.74 -19.78
C GLY A 261 1.67 26.42 -18.40
N TYR A 262 0.55 27.06 -18.05
CA TYR A 262 0.36 27.57 -16.67
C TYR A 262 0.37 26.45 -15.62
N MET A 263 -0.34 25.35 -15.89
CA MET A 263 -0.36 24.18 -15.00
C MET A 263 1.03 23.55 -14.82
N SER A 264 1.94 23.71 -15.79
CA SER A 264 3.29 23.14 -15.74
C SER A 264 4.15 23.69 -14.60
N TRP A 265 3.89 24.91 -14.13
CA TRP A 265 4.65 25.50 -13.02
C TRP A 265 3.75 25.78 -11.81
N VAL A 266 2.49 26.15 -12.00
CA VAL A 266 1.54 26.44 -10.91
C VAL A 266 1.35 25.21 -10.01
N LEU A 267 1.16 24.03 -10.60
CA LEU A 267 0.97 22.79 -9.83
C LEU A 267 2.20 22.46 -8.99
N TYR A 268 3.41 22.59 -9.56
CA TYR A 268 4.63 22.31 -8.82
C TYR A 268 4.90 23.36 -7.73
N TYR A 269 4.71 24.67 -7.98
CA TYR A 269 4.85 25.66 -6.91
C TYR A 269 3.78 25.50 -5.82
N THR A 270 2.57 25.08 -6.18
CA THR A 270 1.52 24.79 -5.19
C THR A 270 1.93 23.58 -4.35
N ARG A 271 2.35 22.48 -4.98
CA ARG A 271 2.83 21.28 -4.27
C ARG A 271 4.07 21.55 -3.43
N PHE A 272 5.00 22.34 -3.95
CA PHE A 272 6.17 22.85 -3.22
C PHE A 272 5.74 23.68 -2.02
N GLY A 273 4.87 24.67 -2.20
CA GLY A 273 4.38 25.55 -1.13
C GLY A 273 3.66 24.78 -0.03
N VAL A 274 2.86 23.78 -0.38
CA VAL A 274 2.21 22.88 0.60
C VAL A 274 3.27 22.08 1.38
N ASN A 275 4.22 21.44 0.69
CA ASN A 275 5.25 20.64 1.35
C ASN A 275 6.21 21.49 2.19
N LEU A 276 6.59 22.67 1.70
CA LEU A 276 7.45 23.62 2.40
C LEU A 276 6.71 24.22 3.59
N GLY A 277 5.45 24.60 3.41
CA GLY A 277 4.60 25.08 4.49
C GLY A 277 4.48 24.06 5.61
N LEU A 278 4.28 22.77 5.28
CA LEU A 278 4.31 21.69 6.27
C LEU A 278 5.69 21.53 6.93
N LEU A 279 6.77 21.53 6.15
CA LEU A 279 8.13 21.47 6.68
C LEU A 279 8.38 22.59 7.71
N LEU A 280 8.06 23.83 7.35
CA LEU A 280 8.25 25.00 8.20
C LEU A 280 7.32 25.01 9.41
N LYS A 281 6.03 24.68 9.21
CA LYS A 281 5.03 24.57 10.28
C LYS A 281 5.52 23.66 11.40
N HIS A 282 6.05 22.49 11.05
CA HIS A 282 6.52 21.49 12.01
C HIS A 282 7.98 21.71 12.46
N THR A 283 8.73 22.60 11.83
CA THR A 283 10.11 22.91 12.24
C THR A 283 10.17 24.10 13.20
N ILE A 284 9.43 25.17 12.90
CA ILE A 284 9.48 26.44 13.62
C ILE A 284 8.38 26.43 14.69
N ALA A 285 8.78 26.54 15.96
CA ALA A 285 7.83 26.65 17.06
C ALA A 285 7.03 27.96 16.95
N GLY A 286 5.71 27.85 17.08
CA GLY A 286 4.79 28.97 17.00
C GLY A 286 3.39 28.58 17.49
N PRO A 287 2.40 29.49 17.43
CA PRO A 287 1.05 29.24 17.95
C PRO A 287 0.27 28.12 17.25
N TRP A 288 0.78 27.60 16.13
CA TRP A 288 0.21 26.50 15.34
C TRP A 288 0.76 25.11 15.72
N MET A 289 1.68 25.06 16.68
CA MET A 289 2.40 23.87 17.11
C MET A 289 1.98 23.51 18.54
N SER A 290 1.75 22.23 18.81
CA SER A 290 1.37 21.77 20.15
C SER A 290 2.53 21.95 21.14
N ALA A 291 2.23 22.00 22.44
CA ALA A 291 3.27 22.09 23.46
C ALA A 291 4.13 20.82 23.47
N GLU A 292 3.54 19.69 23.12
CA GLU A 292 4.19 18.39 23.00
C GLU A 292 5.16 18.35 21.81
N GLU A 293 4.77 18.86 20.62
CA GLU A 293 5.70 19.03 19.50
C GLU A 293 6.83 19.99 19.87
N ALA A 294 6.51 21.05 20.60
CA ALA A 294 7.45 22.09 20.99
C ALA A 294 8.60 21.53 21.83
N ASN A 295 8.34 20.47 22.58
CA ASN A 295 9.33 19.77 23.40
C ASN A 295 10.33 18.93 22.58
N ILE A 296 9.98 18.56 21.33
CA ILE A 296 10.92 17.87 20.43
C ILE A 296 11.92 18.90 19.88
N PRO A 297 13.25 18.63 19.95
CA PRO A 297 14.26 19.52 19.40
C PRO A 297 13.98 19.90 17.94
N ALA A 298 14.08 21.19 17.63
CA ALA A 298 13.75 21.71 16.30
C ALA A 298 14.51 21.02 15.15
N TRP A 299 15.76 20.58 15.42
CA TRP A 299 16.55 19.82 14.46
C TRP A 299 16.00 18.41 14.19
N GLU A 300 15.51 17.71 15.21
CA GLU A 300 14.89 16.39 15.05
C GLU A 300 13.57 16.49 14.29
N ARG A 301 12.79 17.54 14.56
CA ARG A 301 11.58 17.86 13.78
C ARG A 301 11.90 18.18 12.33
N PHE A 302 12.90 19.03 12.10
CA PHE A 302 13.35 19.35 10.74
C PHE A 302 13.78 18.09 9.99
N LYS A 303 14.67 17.27 10.59
CA LYS A 303 15.18 16.04 9.97
C LYS A 303 14.04 15.08 9.63
N THR A 304 13.10 14.90 10.54
CA THR A 304 11.87 14.13 10.30
C THR A 304 11.12 14.63 9.06
N GLN A 305 10.81 15.91 9.05
CA GLN A 305 9.92 16.50 8.05
C GLN A 305 10.63 16.58 6.70
N TRP A 306 11.96 16.77 6.73
CA TRP A 306 12.85 16.68 5.60
C TRP A 306 12.88 15.27 5.01
N ASP A 307 13.08 14.23 5.82
CA ASP A 307 13.13 12.84 5.32
C ASP A 307 11.85 12.42 4.61
N GLN A 308 10.70 12.96 5.03
CA GLN A 308 9.41 12.71 4.39
C GLN A 308 9.20 13.48 3.07
N ARG A 309 9.81 14.67 2.92
CA ARG A 309 9.45 15.62 1.84
C ARG A 309 10.60 16.02 0.93
N LYS A 310 11.86 15.67 1.26
CA LYS A 310 13.07 16.13 0.54
C LYS A 310 12.97 15.90 -0.96
N PHE A 311 12.58 14.70 -1.38
CA PHE A 311 12.46 14.38 -2.80
C PHE A 311 11.39 15.23 -3.49
N ALA A 312 10.23 15.43 -2.86
CA ALA A 312 9.17 16.28 -3.40
C ALA A 312 9.59 17.76 -3.44
N LEU A 313 10.22 18.28 -2.38
CA LEU A 313 10.68 19.67 -2.32
C LEU A 313 11.75 19.98 -3.36
N LEU A 314 12.76 19.13 -3.49
CA LEU A 314 13.82 19.29 -4.49
C LEU A 314 13.24 19.21 -5.89
N ASN A 315 12.44 18.18 -6.15
CA ASN A 315 11.80 17.99 -7.45
C ASN A 315 10.93 19.20 -7.82
N ASP A 316 10.06 19.65 -6.91
CA ASP A 316 9.06 20.66 -7.22
C ASP A 316 9.63 22.06 -7.38
N SER A 317 10.59 22.43 -6.53
CA SER A 317 11.24 23.75 -6.64
C SER A 317 11.96 23.91 -7.98
N ILE A 318 12.66 22.86 -8.42
CA ILE A 318 13.45 22.90 -9.65
C ILE A 318 12.53 22.81 -10.87
N TRP A 319 11.57 21.88 -10.90
CA TRP A 319 10.60 21.78 -11.99
C TRP A 319 9.73 23.02 -12.13
N ALA A 320 9.21 23.58 -11.03
CA ALA A 320 8.36 24.77 -11.09
C ALA A 320 9.12 25.96 -11.71
N THR A 321 10.35 26.19 -11.24
CA THR A 321 11.19 27.30 -11.70
C THR A 321 11.57 27.11 -13.16
N ALA A 322 12.01 25.93 -13.55
CA ALA A 322 12.41 25.66 -14.92
C ALA A 322 11.22 25.70 -15.90
N ASN A 323 10.06 25.15 -15.53
CA ASN A 323 8.85 25.22 -16.35
C ASN A 323 8.35 26.67 -16.50
N LEU A 324 8.40 27.47 -15.45
CA LEU A 324 8.10 28.89 -15.52
C LEU A 324 9.05 29.59 -16.49
N VAL A 325 10.35 29.28 -16.42
CA VAL A 325 11.36 29.86 -17.30
C VAL A 325 11.16 29.46 -18.75
N CYS A 326 10.89 28.18 -19.01
CA CYS A 326 10.55 27.67 -20.33
C CYS A 326 9.29 28.34 -20.89
N PHE A 327 8.27 28.51 -20.07
CA PHE A 327 6.99 29.06 -20.50
C PHE A 327 7.07 30.54 -20.89
N PHE A 328 7.76 31.37 -20.11
CA PHE A 328 7.83 32.82 -20.38
C PHE A 328 9.00 33.24 -21.27
N TRP A 329 10.17 32.63 -21.13
CA TRP A 329 11.40 33.11 -21.78
C TRP A 329 12.02 32.14 -22.78
N LEU A 330 12.01 30.83 -22.52
CA LEU A 330 12.64 29.83 -23.40
C LEU A 330 11.63 29.10 -24.30
N ARG A 331 10.66 29.85 -24.84
CA ARG A 331 9.67 29.35 -25.81
C ARG A 331 9.89 29.93 -27.21
N GLY A 332 9.39 29.22 -28.22
CA GLY A 332 9.40 29.67 -29.62
C GLY A 332 10.44 28.96 -30.48
N SER A 333 10.54 29.36 -31.74
CA SER A 333 11.46 28.77 -32.72
C SER A 333 12.91 29.25 -32.53
N GLY A 334 13.87 28.42 -32.94
CA GLY A 334 15.30 28.79 -32.95
C GLY A 334 16.00 28.53 -31.62
N MET A 335 16.98 29.39 -31.30
CA MET A 335 17.93 29.15 -30.19
C MET A 335 17.26 29.16 -28.80
N LEU A 336 16.24 29.98 -28.59
CA LEU A 336 15.51 30.03 -27.32
C LEU A 336 14.74 28.73 -27.06
N GLY A 337 14.04 28.20 -28.06
CA GLY A 337 13.36 26.91 -27.95
C GLY A 337 14.34 25.75 -27.72
N TYR A 338 15.49 25.77 -28.40
CA TYR A 338 16.54 24.77 -28.14
C TYR A 338 17.09 24.87 -26.72
N ALA A 339 17.31 26.07 -26.19
CA ALA A 339 17.72 26.26 -24.80
C ALA A 339 16.67 25.71 -23.81
N GLY A 340 15.37 25.90 -24.09
CA GLY A 340 14.28 25.30 -23.31
C GLY A 340 14.31 23.76 -23.34
N ASN A 341 14.61 23.17 -24.50
CA ASN A 341 14.79 21.72 -24.63
C ASN A 341 16.00 21.22 -23.83
N VAL A 342 17.14 21.92 -23.90
CA VAL A 342 18.33 21.58 -23.10
C VAL A 342 18.01 21.62 -21.61
N LEU A 343 17.34 22.68 -21.15
CA LEU A 343 16.92 22.80 -19.75
C LEU A 343 16.02 21.62 -19.34
N THR A 344 15.05 21.26 -20.17
CA THR A 344 14.15 20.12 -19.90
C THR A 344 14.89 18.79 -19.83
N ALA A 345 15.89 18.56 -20.69
CA ALA A 345 16.73 17.37 -20.63
C ALA A 345 17.54 17.31 -19.32
N CYS A 346 18.06 18.44 -18.84
CA CYS A 346 18.72 18.52 -17.53
C CYS A 346 17.77 18.19 -16.38
N LEU A 347 16.49 18.59 -16.45
CA LEU A 347 15.48 18.24 -15.44
C LEU A 347 15.19 16.73 -15.43
N LEU A 348 15.05 16.11 -16.60
CA LEU A 348 14.84 14.66 -16.70
C LEU A 348 16.05 13.88 -16.15
N LEU A 349 17.27 14.39 -16.33
CA LEU A 349 18.47 13.82 -15.72
C LEU A 349 18.47 13.95 -14.19
N MET A 350 17.98 15.08 -13.67
CA MET A 350 17.77 15.26 -12.24
C MET A 350 16.74 14.26 -11.70
N ASP A 351 15.61 14.06 -12.38
CA ASP A 351 14.58 13.09 -11.97
C ASP A 351 15.15 11.66 -11.88
N LEU A 352 15.95 11.26 -12.88
CA LEU A 352 16.67 9.99 -12.86
C LEU A 352 17.60 9.91 -11.64
N SER A 353 18.36 10.96 -11.37
CA SER A 353 19.30 11.03 -10.24
C SER A 353 18.58 10.93 -8.88
N LEU A 354 17.47 11.66 -8.70
CA LEU A 354 16.65 11.61 -7.48
C LEU A 354 16.01 10.24 -7.29
N THR A 355 15.57 9.60 -8.36
CA THR A 355 14.99 8.25 -8.32
C THR A 355 16.03 7.20 -7.92
N ILE A 356 17.24 7.28 -8.45
CA ILE A 356 18.37 6.42 -8.05
C ILE A 356 18.73 6.66 -6.58
N TRP A 357 18.80 7.91 -6.14
CA TRP A 357 19.07 8.22 -4.73
C TRP A 357 17.99 7.61 -3.82
N ARG A 358 16.71 7.78 -4.15
CA ARG A 358 15.59 7.17 -3.42
C ARG A 358 15.70 5.65 -3.37
N PHE A 359 16.06 5.00 -4.48
CA PHE A 359 16.26 3.54 -4.53
C PHE A 359 17.33 3.08 -3.53
N VAL A 360 18.48 3.74 -3.51
CA VAL A 360 19.58 3.41 -2.61
C VAL A 360 19.17 3.60 -1.15
N GLU A 361 18.54 4.72 -0.81
CA GLU A 361 18.12 5.02 0.56
C GLU A 361 17.09 4.02 1.08
N GLU A 362 16.07 3.69 0.29
CA GLU A 362 15.04 2.72 0.67
C GLU A 362 15.61 1.30 0.80
N SER A 363 16.58 0.94 -0.05
CA SER A 363 17.28 -0.35 0.03
C SER A 363 18.10 -0.48 1.32
N THR A 364 18.81 0.59 1.70
CA THR A 364 19.55 0.61 2.96
C THR A 364 18.62 0.47 4.17
N LYS A 365 17.48 1.18 4.20
CA LYS A 365 16.49 1.06 5.29
C LYS A 365 15.95 -0.35 5.43
N HIS A 366 15.55 -0.97 4.32
CA HIS A 366 15.03 -2.34 4.35
C HIS A 366 16.07 -3.35 4.85
N ASN A 367 17.33 -3.24 4.41
CA ASN A 367 18.40 -4.13 4.87
C ASN A 367 18.63 -4.03 6.39
N GLN A 368 18.51 -2.82 6.96
CA GLN A 368 18.59 -2.61 8.41
C GLN A 368 17.42 -3.25 9.16
N GLU A 369 16.19 -3.14 8.62
CA GLU A 369 15.02 -3.78 9.21
C GLU A 369 15.14 -5.32 9.19
N ILE A 370 15.56 -5.91 8.06
CA ILE A 370 15.75 -7.36 7.93
C ILE A 370 16.85 -7.87 8.86
N ALA A 371 17.94 -7.13 9.02
CA ALA A 371 18.97 -7.48 10.00
C ALA A 371 18.41 -7.56 11.42
N ALA A 372 17.51 -6.63 11.81
CA ALA A 372 16.84 -6.65 13.10
C ALA A 372 15.97 -7.91 13.30
N PHE A 373 15.22 -8.30 12.26
CA PHE A 373 14.41 -9.52 12.29
C PHE A 373 15.27 -10.77 12.47
N ILE A 374 16.38 -10.88 11.72
CA ILE A 374 17.29 -12.02 11.80
C ILE A 374 17.94 -12.11 13.19
N GLU A 375 18.37 -10.98 13.74
CA GLU A 375 18.96 -10.92 15.08
C GLU A 375 17.96 -11.38 16.15
N ARG A 376 16.72 -10.89 16.09
CA ARG A 376 15.67 -11.29 17.03
C ARG A 376 15.27 -12.76 16.90
N GLU A 377 15.22 -13.30 15.68
CA GLU A 377 14.99 -14.74 15.46
C GLU A 377 16.09 -15.59 16.12
N LYS A 378 17.35 -15.13 16.04
CA LYS A 378 18.48 -15.81 16.68
C LYS A 378 18.37 -15.77 18.21
N GLU A 379 18.06 -14.61 18.79
CA GLU A 379 17.82 -14.47 20.24
C GLU A 379 16.75 -15.45 20.72
N LEU A 380 15.59 -15.48 20.04
CA LEU A 380 14.49 -16.38 20.39
C LEU A 380 14.87 -17.86 20.26
N ALA A 381 15.61 -18.23 19.20
CA ALA A 381 16.07 -19.60 19.02
C ALA A 381 17.05 -20.03 20.12
N GLU A 382 17.94 -19.14 20.57
CA GLU A 382 18.85 -19.39 21.69
C GLU A 382 18.08 -19.57 23.01
N GLU A 383 17.08 -18.73 23.29
CA GLU A 383 16.21 -18.86 24.47
C GLU A 383 15.41 -20.18 24.47
N ILE A 384 14.84 -20.57 23.32
CA ILE A 384 14.13 -21.86 23.16
C ILE A 384 15.06 -23.03 23.47
N ASN A 385 16.30 -23.00 22.95
CA ASN A 385 17.28 -24.05 23.20
C ASN A 385 17.69 -24.14 24.68
N GLN A 386 17.83 -23.00 25.37
CA GLN A 386 18.13 -22.97 26.81
C GLN A 386 16.98 -23.55 27.65
N LEU A 387 15.73 -23.22 27.32
CA LEU A 387 14.55 -23.77 27.99
C LEU A 387 14.39 -25.28 27.77
N SER A 388 14.61 -25.74 26.53
CA SER A 388 14.61 -27.17 26.18
C SER A 388 15.70 -27.95 26.95
N GLY A 389 16.90 -27.37 27.07
CA GLY A 389 17.98 -27.89 27.91
C GLY A 389 17.59 -28.00 29.39
N SER A 390 16.92 -26.98 29.93
CA SER A 390 16.45 -26.97 31.32
C SER A 390 15.34 -28.00 31.57
N ALA A 391 14.37 -28.11 30.66
CA ALA A 391 13.28 -29.08 30.75
C ALA A 391 13.78 -30.53 30.66
N SER A 392 14.76 -30.80 29.80
CA SER A 392 15.37 -32.13 29.67
C SER A 392 16.23 -32.50 30.89
N GLY A 393 16.95 -31.53 31.47
CA GLY A 393 17.66 -31.70 32.74
C GLY A 393 16.73 -32.12 33.88
N ILE A 394 15.60 -31.42 34.05
CA ILE A 394 14.59 -31.78 35.06
C ILE A 394 13.98 -33.15 34.79
N GLN A 395 13.72 -33.48 33.52
CA GLN A 395 13.20 -34.79 33.15
C GLN A 395 14.16 -35.92 33.55
N GLU A 396 15.47 -35.71 33.43
CA GLU A 396 16.47 -36.68 33.86
C GLU A 396 16.54 -36.80 35.40
N SER A 397 16.49 -35.67 36.13
CA SER A 397 16.38 -35.68 37.59
C SER A 397 15.13 -36.43 38.08
N LEU A 398 13.99 -36.25 37.40
CA LEU A 398 12.76 -36.98 37.71
C LEU A 398 12.91 -38.49 37.49
N LYS A 399 13.61 -38.94 36.42
CA LYS A 399 13.90 -40.37 36.21
C LYS A 399 14.78 -40.94 37.33
N GLN A 400 15.79 -40.18 37.76
CA GLN A 400 16.69 -40.59 38.84
C GLN A 400 15.98 -40.65 40.21
N LEU A 401 15.05 -39.74 40.49
CA LEU A 401 14.23 -39.77 41.71
C LEU A 401 13.24 -40.93 41.69
N LYS A 402 12.69 -41.27 40.52
CA LYS A 402 11.75 -42.39 40.35
C LYS A 402 12.34 -43.75 40.74
N SER A 403 13.65 -43.94 40.60
CA SER A 403 14.32 -45.17 41.03
C SER A 403 14.64 -45.21 42.53
N LYS A 404 14.59 -44.07 43.23
CA LYS A 404 14.99 -43.94 44.64
C LYS A 404 13.82 -43.82 45.63
N ILE A 405 12.65 -43.37 45.18
CA ILE A 405 11.51 -43.05 46.05
C ILE A 405 10.37 -44.03 45.79
N ALA A 406 9.88 -44.72 46.83
CA ALA A 406 8.79 -45.69 46.74
C ALA A 406 7.42 -45.01 46.43
N ASN A 407 7.14 -43.85 47.03
CA ASN A 407 5.93 -43.06 46.79
C ASN A 407 6.23 -41.82 45.91
N PHE A 408 6.80 -42.04 44.73
CA PHE A 408 7.30 -41.00 43.82
C PHE A 408 6.28 -39.90 43.51
N ASP A 409 5.01 -40.25 43.28
CA ASP A 409 3.99 -39.27 42.86
C ASP A 409 3.46 -38.39 43.99
N GLU A 410 3.65 -38.79 45.25
CA GLU A 410 3.18 -38.04 46.42
C GLU A 410 4.24 -37.09 46.98
N ASP A 411 5.52 -37.33 46.68
CA ASP A 411 6.66 -36.54 47.13
C ASP A 411 6.58 -35.07 46.67
N GLU A 412 6.77 -34.13 47.60
CA GLU A 412 6.67 -32.70 47.32
C GLU A 412 7.75 -32.20 46.35
N ASN A 413 8.96 -32.75 46.40
CA ASN A 413 10.04 -32.34 45.50
C ASN A 413 9.73 -32.80 44.07
N VAL A 414 9.16 -34.01 43.91
CA VAL A 414 8.71 -34.52 42.61
C VAL A 414 7.58 -33.66 42.04
N LYS A 415 6.60 -33.26 42.86
CA LYS A 415 5.53 -32.34 42.44
C LYS A 415 6.08 -30.97 42.00
N THR A 416 7.04 -30.43 42.76
CA THR A 416 7.69 -29.15 42.45
C THR A 416 8.44 -29.21 41.12
N LEU A 417 9.26 -30.25 40.90
CA LEU A 417 9.98 -30.46 39.64
C LEU A 417 9.05 -30.71 38.45
N LYS A 418 7.95 -31.45 38.63
CA LYS A 418 6.92 -31.63 37.58
C LYS A 418 6.30 -30.28 37.20
N ASN A 419 5.99 -29.44 38.19
CA ASN A 419 5.44 -28.11 37.95
C ASN A 419 6.44 -27.19 37.25
N GLU A 420 7.73 -27.22 37.64
CA GLU A 420 8.80 -26.46 36.97
C GLU A 420 9.00 -26.90 35.53
N ARG A 421 9.04 -28.22 35.27
CA ARG A 421 9.10 -28.75 33.91
C ARG A 421 7.92 -28.27 33.06
N GLN A 422 6.71 -28.30 33.62
CA GLN A 422 5.52 -27.83 32.92
C GLN A 422 5.60 -26.33 32.59
N ARG A 423 6.16 -25.51 33.50
CA ARG A 423 6.40 -24.08 33.25
C ARG A 423 7.40 -23.87 32.11
N TYR A 424 8.51 -24.61 32.09
CA TYR A 424 9.48 -24.49 31.00
C TYR A 424 8.90 -24.93 29.65
N LEU A 425 8.10 -26.00 29.62
CA LEU A 425 7.42 -26.44 28.40
C LEU A 425 6.41 -25.39 27.90
N LEU A 426 5.68 -24.75 28.81
CA LEU A 426 4.74 -23.69 28.46
C LEU A 426 5.48 -22.44 27.91
N GLN A 427 6.58 -22.06 28.55
CA GLN A 427 7.43 -20.96 28.08
C GLN A 427 8.03 -21.25 26.70
N GLN A 428 8.53 -22.48 26.50
CA GLN A 428 9.05 -22.92 25.22
C GLN A 428 7.99 -22.81 24.13
N ALA A 429 6.78 -23.33 24.36
CA ALA A 429 5.68 -23.24 23.40
C ALA A 429 5.31 -21.77 23.08
N THR A 430 5.41 -20.87 24.06
CA THR A 430 5.16 -19.44 23.87
C THR A 430 6.22 -18.78 22.98
N LEU A 431 7.51 -19.06 23.24
CA LEU A 431 8.61 -18.54 22.41
C LEU A 431 8.61 -19.12 21.00
N GLU A 432 8.24 -20.41 20.84
CA GLU A 432 8.09 -21.04 19.52
C GLU A 432 6.97 -20.37 18.71
N ALA A 433 5.85 -20.01 19.35
CA ALA A 433 4.79 -19.24 18.73
C ALA A 433 5.23 -17.82 18.33
N GLU A 434 6.03 -17.15 19.18
CA GLU A 434 6.63 -15.85 18.88
C GLU A 434 7.59 -15.93 17.69
N LEU A 435 8.47 -16.93 17.67
CA LEU A 435 9.41 -17.15 16.57
C LEU A 435 8.67 -17.39 15.25
N LYS A 436 7.63 -18.22 15.25
CA LYS A 436 6.79 -18.48 14.06
C LYS A 436 6.12 -17.20 13.56
N GLN A 437 5.61 -16.37 14.47
CA GLN A 437 5.00 -15.09 14.13
C GLN A 437 6.01 -14.08 13.57
N LEU A 438 7.22 -14.04 14.14
CA LEU A 438 8.30 -13.17 13.68
C LEU A 438 8.76 -13.58 12.26
N GLN A 439 8.93 -14.88 12.01
CA GLN A 439 9.24 -15.42 10.69
C GLN A 439 8.16 -15.07 9.65
N LYS A 440 6.88 -15.15 10.04
CA LYS A 440 5.75 -14.72 9.21
C LYS A 440 5.85 -13.22 8.89
N THR A 441 6.14 -12.39 9.89
CA THR A 441 6.34 -10.94 9.73
C THR A 441 7.47 -10.62 8.78
N ARG A 442 8.64 -11.26 8.98
CA ARG A 442 9.81 -11.10 8.12
C ARG A 442 9.49 -11.44 6.67
N LYS A 443 8.85 -12.59 6.42
CA LYS A 443 8.45 -13.01 5.07
C LYS A 443 7.54 -11.97 4.40
N GLN A 444 6.57 -11.43 5.13
CA GLN A 444 5.69 -10.38 4.61
C GLN A 444 6.46 -9.08 4.30
N ALA A 445 7.42 -8.70 5.14
CA ALA A 445 8.29 -7.55 4.90
C ALA A 445 9.18 -7.74 3.66
N GLU A 446 9.73 -8.94 3.45
CA GLU A 446 10.50 -9.32 2.26
C GLU A 446 9.64 -9.28 0.98
N THR A 447 8.43 -9.85 1.03
CA THR A 447 7.48 -9.81 -0.09
C THR A 447 7.11 -8.35 -0.41
N ALA A 448 6.78 -7.53 0.59
CA ALA A 448 6.46 -6.13 0.41
C ALA A 448 7.63 -5.34 -0.22
N TRP A 449 8.85 -5.59 0.26
CA TRP A 449 10.07 -5.00 -0.29
C TRP A 449 10.32 -5.43 -1.73
N ARG A 450 10.14 -6.71 -2.06
CA ARG A 450 10.32 -7.22 -3.43
C ARG A 450 9.51 -6.43 -4.44
N TYR A 451 8.22 -6.18 -4.15
CA TYR A 451 7.36 -5.39 -5.03
C TYR A 451 7.71 -3.90 -5.02
N LYS A 452 8.08 -3.33 -3.85
CA LYS A 452 8.56 -1.96 -3.77
C LYS A 452 9.83 -1.74 -4.61
N LYS A 453 10.77 -2.70 -4.56
CA LYS A 453 11.99 -2.72 -5.36
C LYS A 453 11.67 -2.76 -6.85
N TYR A 454 10.73 -3.60 -7.29
CA TYR A 454 10.27 -3.61 -8.68
C TYR A 454 9.63 -2.29 -9.10
N GLY A 455 8.85 -1.65 -8.22
CA GLY A 455 8.30 -0.32 -8.46
C GLY A 455 9.40 0.73 -8.66
N LEU A 456 10.41 0.76 -7.78
CA LEU A 456 11.52 1.71 -7.90
C LEU A 456 12.42 1.44 -9.13
N ILE A 457 12.58 0.17 -9.53
CA ILE A 457 13.25 -0.18 -10.79
C ILE A 457 12.44 0.32 -11.98
N ASN A 458 11.12 0.15 -11.96
CA ASN A 458 10.23 0.66 -13.01
C ASN A 458 10.29 2.19 -13.10
N ASP A 459 10.29 2.89 -11.95
CA ASP A 459 10.45 4.35 -11.89
C ASP A 459 11.79 4.79 -12.52
N THR A 460 12.88 4.07 -12.19
CA THR A 460 14.22 4.37 -12.73
C THR A 460 14.29 4.12 -14.24
N ALA A 461 13.74 2.99 -14.70
CA ALA A 461 13.69 2.63 -16.12
C ALA A 461 12.83 3.62 -16.91
N TYR A 462 11.70 4.06 -16.35
CA TYR A 462 10.86 5.08 -16.93
C TYR A 462 11.58 6.43 -17.03
N ALA A 463 12.21 6.91 -15.95
CA ALA A 463 12.95 8.17 -15.97
C ALA A 463 14.10 8.16 -17.00
N ALA A 464 14.86 7.06 -17.06
CA ALA A 464 15.95 6.89 -18.03
C ALA A 464 15.42 6.81 -19.46
N GLY A 465 14.36 6.03 -19.69
CA GLY A 465 13.71 5.91 -20.99
C GLY A 465 13.13 7.23 -21.48
N LEU A 466 12.46 7.97 -20.60
CA LEU A 466 11.87 9.28 -20.91
C LEU A 466 12.94 10.31 -21.23
N LEU A 467 14.05 10.35 -20.46
CA LEU A 467 15.21 11.19 -20.77
C LEU A 467 15.75 10.89 -22.17
N PHE A 468 15.96 9.61 -22.50
CA PHE A 468 16.45 9.21 -23.82
C PHE A 468 15.48 9.58 -24.95
N ALA A 469 14.20 9.27 -24.77
CA ALA A 469 13.14 9.59 -25.73
C ALA A 469 13.01 11.10 -25.95
N PHE A 470 13.14 11.90 -24.90
CA PHE A 470 13.10 13.35 -24.98
C PHE A 470 14.35 13.93 -25.67
N CYS A 471 15.54 13.40 -25.36
CA CYS A 471 16.76 13.77 -26.08
C CYS A 471 16.66 13.48 -27.59
N LEU A 472 15.99 12.38 -27.97
CA LEU A 472 15.68 12.08 -29.37
C LEU A 472 14.69 13.09 -29.95
N PHE A 473 13.59 13.35 -29.24
CA PHE A 473 12.53 14.30 -29.62
C PHE A 473 13.10 15.70 -29.94
N CYS A 474 14.02 16.19 -29.11
CA CYS A 474 14.60 17.52 -29.25
C CYS A 474 15.87 17.59 -30.11
N CYS A 475 16.29 16.48 -30.72
CA CYS A 475 17.59 16.36 -31.40
C CYS A 475 18.76 16.84 -30.51
N PHE A 476 18.76 16.47 -29.23
CA PHE A 476 19.70 17.03 -28.25
C PHE A 476 21.18 16.86 -28.65
N PHE A 477 21.53 15.68 -29.18
CA PHE A 477 22.90 15.34 -29.58
C PHE A 477 23.36 15.97 -30.90
N PHE A 478 22.42 16.44 -31.73
CA PHE A 478 22.70 16.97 -33.06
C PHE A 478 21.87 18.24 -33.28
N PRO A 479 22.48 19.44 -33.27
CA PRO A 479 21.75 20.68 -33.49
C PRO A 479 20.84 20.57 -34.73
N PRO A 480 19.56 20.98 -34.68
CA PRO A 480 18.65 20.83 -35.81
C PRO A 480 19.18 21.42 -37.12
N ALA A 481 20.00 22.48 -37.04
CA ALA A 481 20.66 23.10 -38.19
C ALA A 481 21.70 22.20 -38.89
N ALA A 482 22.20 21.17 -38.21
CA ALA A 482 23.16 20.21 -38.75
C ALA A 482 22.49 18.99 -39.41
N LEU A 483 21.17 18.87 -39.31
CA LEU A 483 20.41 17.74 -39.84
C LEU A 483 19.50 18.18 -40.99
N ALA A 484 19.21 17.26 -41.91
CA ALA A 484 18.20 17.50 -42.94
C ALA A 484 16.82 17.69 -42.28
N PRO A 485 15.96 18.61 -42.77
CA PRO A 485 14.64 18.87 -42.17
C PRO A 485 13.77 17.61 -42.00
N VAL A 486 13.82 16.69 -42.97
CA VAL A 486 13.10 15.41 -42.92
C VAL A 486 13.54 14.56 -41.74
N LEU A 487 14.84 14.54 -41.45
CA LEU A 487 15.39 13.75 -40.35
C LEU A 487 15.01 14.37 -39.00
N VAL A 488 14.99 15.70 -38.89
CA VAL A 488 14.52 16.41 -37.69
C VAL A 488 13.05 16.08 -37.41
N LEU A 489 12.18 16.15 -38.42
CA LEU A 489 10.77 15.78 -38.29
C LEU A 489 10.59 14.31 -37.90
N ALA A 490 11.32 13.40 -38.55
CA ALA A 490 11.26 11.97 -38.24
C ALA A 490 11.72 11.67 -36.80
N MET A 491 12.81 12.30 -36.34
CA MET A 491 13.28 12.19 -34.95
C MET A 491 12.29 12.78 -33.95
N GLY A 492 11.67 13.91 -34.28
CA GLY A 492 10.60 14.52 -33.46
C GLY A 492 9.41 13.59 -33.30
N VAL A 493 8.87 13.04 -34.40
CA VAL A 493 7.77 12.07 -34.35
C VAL A 493 8.18 10.83 -33.54
N ALA A 494 9.36 10.26 -33.81
CA ALA A 494 9.83 9.07 -33.11
C ALA A 494 10.02 9.31 -31.61
N GLY A 495 10.65 10.43 -31.22
CA GLY A 495 10.86 10.80 -29.83
C GLY A 495 9.55 11.07 -29.08
N ALA A 496 8.61 11.79 -29.69
CA ALA A 496 7.30 12.04 -29.09
C ALA A 496 6.49 10.75 -28.92
N ALA A 497 6.49 9.88 -29.93
CA ALA A 497 5.85 8.56 -29.86
C ALA A 497 6.48 7.68 -28.77
N LEU A 498 7.80 7.71 -28.60
CA LEU A 498 8.48 7.01 -27.51
C LEU A 498 8.10 7.58 -26.13
N CYS A 499 8.08 8.91 -25.96
CA CYS A 499 7.68 9.54 -24.69
C CYS A 499 6.25 9.15 -24.29
N PHE A 500 5.32 9.18 -25.26
CA PHE A 500 3.95 8.75 -25.08
C PHE A 500 3.86 7.26 -24.71
N THR A 501 4.50 6.40 -25.50
CA THR A 501 4.48 4.94 -25.31
C THR A 501 5.07 4.55 -23.95
N LEU A 502 6.20 5.15 -23.56
CA LEU A 502 6.81 4.92 -22.25
C LEU A 502 5.90 5.34 -21.10
N THR A 503 5.14 6.43 -21.25
CA THR A 503 4.19 6.89 -20.23
C THR A 503 3.02 5.92 -20.07
N VAL A 504 2.46 5.42 -21.17
CA VAL A 504 1.40 4.39 -21.14
C VAL A 504 1.93 3.07 -20.58
N LEU A 505 3.12 2.63 -21.01
CA LEU A 505 3.76 1.43 -20.49
C LEU A 505 4.09 1.54 -18.99
N TYR A 506 4.56 2.69 -18.53
CA TYR A 506 4.83 2.92 -17.12
C TYR A 506 3.56 2.74 -16.27
N ALA A 507 2.45 3.35 -16.67
CA ALA A 507 1.17 3.18 -16.00
C ALA A 507 0.70 1.71 -16.00
N ALA A 508 0.88 1.02 -17.14
CA ALA A 508 0.56 -0.39 -17.29
C ALA A 508 1.38 -1.29 -16.36
N VAL A 509 2.70 -1.10 -16.31
CA VAL A 509 3.61 -1.87 -15.45
C VAL A 509 3.33 -1.60 -13.98
N SER A 510 3.16 -0.33 -13.58
CA SER A 510 2.84 0.03 -12.21
C SER A 510 1.53 -0.60 -11.73
N GLY A 511 0.47 -0.54 -12.55
CA GLY A 511 -0.79 -1.25 -12.24
C GLY A 511 -0.62 -2.77 -12.22
N GLY A 512 0.19 -3.33 -13.12
CA GLY A 512 0.50 -4.75 -13.19
C GLY A 512 1.26 -5.26 -11.96
N LEU A 513 2.17 -4.45 -11.39
CA LEU A 513 2.91 -4.77 -10.17
C LEU A 513 1.98 -4.86 -8.95
N GLU A 514 1.00 -3.97 -8.81
CA GLU A 514 0.01 -4.05 -7.72
C GLU A 514 -0.86 -5.30 -7.83
N ILE A 515 -1.29 -5.66 -9.04
CA ILE A 515 -2.02 -6.92 -9.31
C ILE A 515 -1.15 -8.13 -8.97
N ALA A 516 0.13 -8.12 -9.35
CA ALA A 516 1.07 -9.20 -9.07
C ALA A 516 1.31 -9.35 -7.56
N LYS A 517 1.44 -8.24 -6.83
CA LYS A 517 1.57 -8.21 -5.37
C LYS A 517 0.34 -8.81 -4.68
N ALA A 518 -0.86 -8.41 -5.12
CA ALA A 518 -2.10 -8.96 -4.59
C ALA A 518 -2.25 -10.46 -4.90
N LYS A 519 -1.85 -10.93 -6.10
CA LYS A 519 -1.83 -12.36 -6.43
C LYS A 519 -0.87 -13.18 -5.58
N GLU A 520 0.29 -12.64 -5.24
CA GLU A 520 1.21 -13.33 -4.34
C GLU A 520 0.65 -13.40 -2.91
N SER A 521 0.04 -12.32 -2.42
CA SER A 521 -0.65 -12.33 -1.13
C SER A 521 -1.73 -13.41 -1.07
N ILE A 522 -2.52 -13.58 -2.14
CA ILE A 522 -3.50 -14.67 -2.27
C ILE A 522 -2.84 -16.05 -2.13
N LYS A 523 -1.68 -16.26 -2.77
CA LYS A 523 -0.95 -17.53 -2.68
C LYS A 523 -0.41 -17.78 -1.29
N GLU A 524 0.12 -16.75 -0.63
CA GLU A 524 0.61 -16.85 0.75
C GLU A 524 -0.53 -17.22 1.72
N VAL A 525 -1.68 -16.56 1.59
CA VAL A 525 -2.89 -16.86 2.38
C VAL A 525 -3.37 -18.30 2.13
N ARG A 526 -3.37 -18.78 0.89
CA ARG A 526 -3.73 -20.17 0.56
C ARG A 526 -2.72 -21.18 1.08
N ALA A 527 -1.43 -20.88 1.00
CA ALA A 527 -0.38 -21.74 1.55
C ALA A 527 -0.52 -21.88 3.06
N GLU A 528 -0.85 -20.78 3.75
CA GLU A 528 -1.15 -20.79 5.17
C GLU A 528 -2.39 -21.65 5.48
N CYS A 529 -3.48 -21.47 4.72
CA CYS A 529 -4.69 -22.28 4.88
C CYS A 529 -4.42 -23.79 4.70
N LYS A 530 -3.58 -24.18 3.73
CA LYS A 530 -3.17 -25.59 3.57
C LYS A 530 -2.40 -26.13 4.76
N ALA A 531 -1.48 -25.32 5.29
CA ALA A 531 -0.72 -25.71 6.48
C ALA A 531 -1.64 -25.92 7.69
N LEU A 532 -2.70 -25.10 7.82
CA LEU A 532 -3.73 -25.28 8.84
C LEU A 532 -4.58 -26.53 8.61
N MET A 533 -4.92 -26.88 7.36
CA MET A 533 -5.64 -28.13 7.06
C MET A 533 -4.82 -29.38 7.45
N VAL A 534 -3.50 -29.37 7.23
CA VAL A 534 -2.62 -30.47 7.66
C VAL A 534 -2.57 -30.55 9.19
N GLN A 535 -2.48 -29.41 9.88
CA GLN A 535 -2.54 -29.36 11.35
C GLN A 535 -3.90 -29.86 11.87
N PHE A 536 -4.99 -29.47 11.23
CA PHE A 536 -6.35 -29.90 11.57
C PHE A 536 -6.51 -31.42 11.52
N ALA A 537 -5.91 -32.07 10.51
CA ALA A 537 -5.94 -33.52 10.35
C ALA A 537 -5.10 -34.28 11.40
N GLN A 538 -4.09 -33.63 12.00
CA GLN A 538 -3.22 -34.22 13.03
C GLN A 538 -3.74 -33.98 14.44
N GLU A 539 -4.55 -32.93 14.62
CA GLU A 539 -5.00 -32.49 15.92
C GLU A 539 -6.14 -33.38 16.46
N THR A 540 -6.10 -33.65 17.75
CA THR A 540 -7.10 -34.46 18.45
C THR A 540 -8.00 -33.63 19.35
N ASP A 541 -7.53 -32.46 19.81
CA ASP A 541 -8.34 -31.59 20.65
C ASP A 541 -9.45 -30.90 19.81
N PRO A 542 -10.74 -31.11 20.16
CA PRO A 542 -11.86 -30.51 19.43
C PRO A 542 -11.84 -28.97 19.48
N ASN A 543 -11.31 -28.36 20.55
CA ASN A 543 -11.21 -26.90 20.62
C ASN A 543 -10.17 -26.38 19.64
N ILE A 544 -8.99 -27.00 19.58
CA ILE A 544 -7.95 -26.58 18.64
C ILE A 544 -8.42 -26.78 17.19
N LYS A 545 -9.15 -27.86 16.90
CA LYS A 545 -9.79 -28.04 15.59
C LYS A 545 -10.75 -26.90 15.25
N LYS A 546 -11.62 -26.50 16.17
CA LYS A 546 -12.55 -25.36 16.00
C LYS A 546 -11.81 -24.05 15.74
N GLN A 547 -10.71 -23.81 16.45
CA GLN A 547 -9.83 -22.66 16.21
C GLN A 547 -9.26 -22.71 14.78
N LEU A 548 -8.63 -23.82 14.40
CA LEU A 548 -8.03 -23.99 13.08
C LEU A 548 -9.06 -23.82 11.96
N TYR A 549 -10.29 -24.31 12.15
CA TYR A 549 -11.40 -24.10 11.23
C TYR A 549 -11.75 -22.62 11.03
N LEU A 550 -11.87 -21.84 12.12
CA LEU A 550 -12.14 -20.41 12.04
C LEU A 550 -11.03 -19.64 11.31
N GLU A 551 -9.77 -20.00 11.57
CA GLU A 551 -8.62 -19.42 10.89
C GLU A 551 -8.63 -19.75 9.39
N MET A 552 -8.91 -21.01 9.03
CA MET A 552 -9.06 -21.44 7.63
C MET A 552 -10.19 -20.69 6.92
N GLN A 553 -11.36 -20.54 7.54
CA GLN A 553 -12.47 -19.78 6.98
C GLN A 553 -12.11 -18.31 6.76
N ALA A 554 -11.45 -17.67 7.73
CA ALA A 554 -11.01 -16.28 7.62
C ALA A 554 -10.01 -16.09 6.46
N LEU A 555 -9.02 -16.97 6.35
CA LEU A 555 -8.04 -16.95 5.26
C LEU A 555 -8.70 -17.18 3.91
N MET A 556 -9.66 -18.11 3.80
CA MET A 556 -10.37 -18.35 2.55
C MET A 556 -11.28 -17.19 2.15
N ALA A 557 -11.98 -16.57 3.10
CA ALA A 557 -12.78 -15.38 2.84
C ALA A 557 -11.91 -14.21 2.37
N GLU A 558 -10.75 -14.01 3.00
CA GLU A 558 -9.76 -13.01 2.57
C GLU A 558 -9.23 -13.31 1.16
N SER A 559 -8.85 -14.56 0.90
CA SER A 559 -8.35 -15.00 -0.41
C SER A 559 -9.37 -14.75 -1.54
N GLU A 560 -10.64 -15.08 -1.31
CA GLU A 560 -11.71 -14.85 -2.28
C GLU A 560 -11.99 -13.37 -2.52
N HIS A 561 -12.01 -12.55 -1.45
CA HIS A 561 -12.19 -11.11 -1.57
C HIS A 561 -11.03 -10.49 -2.35
N GLN A 562 -9.79 -10.84 -2.02
CA GLN A 562 -8.60 -10.41 -2.75
C GLN A 562 -8.65 -10.86 -4.22
N GLU A 563 -9.12 -12.08 -4.51
CA GLU A 563 -9.26 -12.56 -5.90
C GLU A 563 -10.28 -11.72 -6.70
N LYS A 564 -11.43 -11.41 -6.12
CA LYS A 564 -12.41 -10.50 -6.73
C LYS A 564 -11.81 -9.11 -6.96
N MET A 565 -11.06 -8.59 -5.98
CA MET A 565 -10.38 -7.29 -6.08
C MET A 565 -9.33 -7.28 -7.20
N VAL A 566 -8.50 -8.33 -7.31
CA VAL A 566 -7.49 -8.50 -8.36
C VAL A 566 -8.15 -8.51 -9.74
N ARG A 567 -9.27 -9.21 -9.91
CA ARG A 567 -10.03 -9.22 -11.17
C ARG A 567 -10.56 -7.83 -11.52
N PHE A 568 -11.14 -7.14 -10.54
CA PHE A 568 -11.64 -5.79 -10.71
C PHE A 568 -10.52 -4.80 -11.10
N GLN A 569 -9.40 -4.82 -10.38
CA GLN A 569 -8.23 -3.99 -10.68
C GLN A 569 -7.63 -4.30 -12.05
N ALA A 570 -7.58 -5.58 -12.46
CA ALA A 570 -7.12 -5.98 -13.79
C ALA A 570 -8.01 -5.42 -14.90
N ILE A 571 -9.34 -5.48 -14.73
CA ILE A 571 -10.30 -4.91 -15.69
C ILE A 571 -10.16 -3.39 -15.75
N GLN A 572 -10.04 -2.72 -14.59
CA GLN A 572 -9.82 -1.27 -14.55
C GLN A 572 -8.51 -0.86 -15.22
N LEU A 573 -7.43 -1.60 -15.00
CA LEU A 573 -6.14 -1.35 -15.60
C LEU A 573 -6.20 -1.49 -17.12
N VAL A 574 -6.76 -2.61 -17.63
CA VAL A 574 -6.94 -2.83 -19.07
C VAL A 574 -7.77 -1.70 -19.70
N ARG A 575 -8.86 -1.29 -19.04
CA ARG A 575 -9.67 -0.15 -19.49
C ARG A 575 -8.84 1.14 -19.54
N SER A 576 -8.11 1.46 -18.47
CA SER A 576 -7.32 2.70 -18.42
C SER A 576 -6.29 2.72 -19.54
N ILE A 577 -5.50 1.65 -19.69
CA ILE A 577 -4.48 1.54 -20.74
C ILE A 577 -5.13 1.66 -22.13
N PHE A 578 -6.27 0.99 -22.35
CA PHE A 578 -6.98 1.06 -23.63
C PHE A 578 -7.43 2.49 -23.93
N VAL A 579 -8.08 3.16 -22.97
CA VAL A 579 -8.54 4.54 -23.13
C VAL A 579 -7.35 5.48 -23.37
N ASP A 580 -6.30 5.37 -22.56
CA ASP A 580 -5.10 6.19 -22.66
C ASP A 580 -4.36 5.96 -23.98
N ALA A 581 -4.30 4.74 -24.51
CA ALA A 581 -3.70 4.45 -25.80
C ALA A 581 -4.58 4.91 -26.98
N PHE A 582 -5.91 4.90 -26.84
CA PHE A 582 -6.85 5.15 -27.93
C PHE A 582 -7.18 6.63 -28.11
N ILE A 583 -7.14 7.43 -27.04
CA ILE A 583 -7.47 8.87 -27.09
C ILE A 583 -6.66 9.62 -28.17
N PRO A 584 -5.34 9.46 -28.38
CA PRO A 584 -4.62 10.24 -29.37
C PRO A 584 -5.08 9.89 -30.79
N ALA A 585 -5.33 8.61 -31.08
CA ALA A 585 -5.87 8.18 -32.37
C ALA A 585 -7.29 8.73 -32.59
N LEU A 586 -8.11 8.74 -31.54
CA LEU A 586 -9.46 9.32 -31.58
C LEU A 586 -9.43 10.83 -31.83
N VAL A 587 -8.58 11.57 -31.11
CA VAL A 587 -8.37 13.01 -31.28
C VAL A 587 -7.86 13.29 -32.69
N PHE A 588 -6.87 12.53 -33.16
CA PHE A 588 -6.34 12.63 -34.50
C PHE A 588 -7.43 12.45 -35.57
N ALA A 589 -8.18 11.35 -35.52
CA ALA A 589 -9.28 11.10 -36.44
C ALA A 589 -10.32 12.22 -36.37
N SER A 590 -10.65 12.70 -35.17
CA SER A 590 -11.60 13.80 -34.97
C SER A 590 -11.12 15.10 -35.62
N LEU A 591 -9.83 15.42 -35.51
CA LEU A 591 -9.23 16.61 -36.13
C LEU A 591 -9.19 16.50 -37.67
N VAL A 592 -8.80 15.33 -38.20
CA VAL A 592 -8.75 15.09 -39.66
C VAL A 592 -10.13 15.19 -40.28
N PHE A 593 -11.17 14.68 -39.61
CA PHE A 593 -12.55 14.72 -40.10
C PHE A 593 -13.35 15.95 -39.65
N MET A 594 -12.73 16.89 -38.92
CA MET A 594 -13.38 18.12 -38.46
C MET A 594 -13.92 18.99 -39.62
N PRO A 595 -13.21 19.18 -40.75
CA PRO A 595 -13.72 19.96 -41.89
C PRO A 595 -14.99 19.35 -42.52
N LEU A 596 -15.22 18.04 -42.35
CA LEU A 596 -16.40 17.35 -42.84
C LEU A 596 -17.59 17.41 -41.87
N GLY A 597 -17.44 18.06 -40.70
CA GLY A 597 -18.45 18.10 -39.64
C GLY A 597 -18.62 16.79 -38.85
N ILE A 598 -17.97 15.70 -39.27
CA ILE A 598 -18.07 14.37 -38.64
C ILE A 598 -17.16 14.27 -37.40
N GLY A 599 -16.10 15.08 -37.33
CA GLY A 599 -15.10 15.04 -36.25
C GLY A 599 -15.67 15.19 -34.84
N LEU A 600 -16.66 16.07 -34.64
CA LEU A 600 -17.33 16.23 -33.33
C LEU A 600 -18.10 14.97 -32.91
N GLY A 601 -18.73 14.27 -33.87
CA GLY A 601 -19.43 13.03 -33.62
C GLY A 601 -18.51 11.89 -33.20
N VAL A 602 -17.33 11.78 -33.83
CA VAL A 602 -16.29 10.79 -33.46
C VAL A 602 -15.80 11.04 -32.04
N MET A 603 -15.52 12.30 -31.70
CA MET A 603 -15.07 12.68 -30.37
C MET A 603 -16.14 12.38 -29.29
N ALA A 604 -17.39 12.78 -29.52
CA ALA A 604 -18.49 12.54 -28.60
C ALA A 604 -18.76 11.04 -28.39
N ALA A 605 -18.70 10.23 -29.45
CA ALA A 605 -18.83 8.78 -29.36
C ALA A 605 -17.69 8.16 -28.55
N GLY A 606 -16.44 8.59 -28.77
CA GLY A 606 -15.28 8.14 -28.00
C GLY A 606 -15.41 8.43 -26.51
N PHE A 607 -15.81 9.64 -26.15
CA PHE A 607 -16.08 9.99 -24.75
C PHE A 607 -17.21 9.16 -24.17
N ALA A 608 -18.35 9.02 -24.86
CA ALA A 608 -19.46 8.20 -24.39
C ALA A 608 -19.04 6.75 -24.08
N VAL A 609 -18.22 6.13 -24.94
CA VAL A 609 -17.68 4.79 -24.69
C VAL A 609 -16.80 4.75 -23.44
N ALA A 610 -15.90 5.71 -23.27
CA ALA A 610 -15.04 5.79 -22.09
C ALA A 610 -15.86 5.91 -20.79
N LEU A 611 -16.93 6.72 -20.81
CA LEU A 611 -17.82 6.93 -19.67
C LEU A 611 -18.66 5.71 -19.32
N ILE A 612 -19.32 5.13 -20.34
CA ILE A 612 -20.15 3.95 -20.16
C ILE A 612 -19.29 2.80 -19.63
N SER A 613 -18.08 2.63 -20.16
CA SER A 613 -17.13 1.63 -19.66
C SER A 613 -16.78 1.84 -18.18
N HIS A 614 -16.55 3.10 -17.75
CA HIS A 614 -16.27 3.41 -16.35
C HIS A 614 -17.46 3.10 -15.43
N LEU A 615 -18.68 3.50 -15.81
CA LEU A 615 -19.90 3.26 -15.05
C LEU A 615 -20.22 1.77 -14.92
N ILE A 616 -20.03 0.99 -15.99
CA ILE A 616 -20.22 -0.46 -15.97
C ILE A 616 -19.23 -1.10 -15.01
N ILE A 617 -17.94 -0.78 -15.11
CA ILE A 617 -16.90 -1.42 -14.31
C ILE A 617 -17.04 -1.07 -12.83
N SER A 618 -17.28 0.20 -12.49
CA SER A 618 -17.40 0.66 -11.08
C SER A 618 -18.53 -0.04 -10.31
N ARG A 619 -19.62 -0.45 -10.98
CA ARG A 619 -20.69 -1.23 -10.36
C ARG A 619 -20.27 -2.63 -9.89
N PHE A 620 -19.16 -3.16 -10.42
CA PHE A 620 -18.62 -4.47 -10.03
C PHE A 620 -17.50 -4.36 -8.98
N ALA A 621 -17.34 -3.21 -8.33
CA ALA A 621 -16.37 -3.07 -7.24
C ALA A 621 -16.72 -4.03 -6.09
N PRO A 622 -15.80 -4.93 -5.70
CA PRO A 622 -16.07 -5.86 -4.61
C PRO A 622 -16.14 -5.11 -3.28
N GLN A 623 -17.16 -5.41 -2.49
CA GLN A 623 -17.31 -4.89 -1.13
C GLN A 623 -16.71 -5.90 -0.15
N LYS A 624 -15.96 -5.41 0.84
CA LYS A 624 -15.46 -6.23 1.95
C LYS A 624 -16.61 -6.45 2.93
N GLU A 625 -16.98 -7.69 3.16
CA GLU A 625 -17.90 -8.03 4.25
C GLU A 625 -17.20 -7.72 5.58
N ALA A 626 -17.88 -6.99 6.46
CA ALA A 626 -17.35 -6.67 7.78
C ALA A 626 -17.25 -7.95 8.63
N VAL A 627 -16.14 -8.14 9.34
CA VAL A 627 -15.99 -9.21 10.33
C VAL A 627 -17.03 -8.98 11.42
N LYS A 628 -17.94 -9.94 11.61
CA LYS A 628 -18.99 -9.86 12.63
C LYS A 628 -18.34 -9.89 14.03
N ASP A 629 -18.90 -9.11 14.95
CA ASP A 629 -18.44 -9.12 16.34
C ASP A 629 -18.91 -10.38 17.07
N LEU A 630 -18.24 -10.72 18.18
CA LEU A 630 -18.56 -11.91 18.99
C LEU A 630 -20.01 -11.91 19.49
N GLN A 631 -20.56 -10.72 19.77
CA GLN A 631 -21.94 -10.56 20.24
C GLN A 631 -22.97 -10.90 19.16
N ASP A 632 -22.59 -10.78 17.89
CA ASP A 632 -23.43 -11.06 16.73
C ASP A 632 -23.21 -12.49 16.18
N ALA A 633 -22.26 -13.23 16.76
CA ALA A 633 -21.92 -14.57 16.33
C ALA A 633 -22.93 -15.58 16.88
N ASN A 634 -23.65 -16.25 15.98
CA ASN A 634 -24.53 -17.35 16.34
C ASN A 634 -23.71 -18.62 16.57
N LEU A 635 -23.36 -18.89 17.84
CA LEU A 635 -22.55 -20.05 18.23
C LEU A 635 -23.19 -21.38 17.85
N SER A 636 -24.53 -21.51 17.88
CA SER A 636 -25.17 -22.78 17.47
C SER A 636 -25.07 -23.02 15.97
N ARG A 637 -25.12 -21.95 15.17
CA ARG A 637 -24.84 -22.04 13.73
C ARG A 637 -23.38 -22.43 13.50
N PHE A 638 -22.45 -21.82 14.22
CA PHE A 638 -21.03 -22.19 14.14
C PHE A 638 -20.78 -23.67 14.46
N GLU A 639 -21.36 -24.20 15.54
CA GLU A 639 -21.22 -25.63 15.90
C GLU A 639 -21.77 -26.55 14.80
N THR A 640 -22.87 -26.15 14.14
CA THR A 640 -23.45 -26.89 13.03
C THR A 640 -22.52 -26.86 11.80
N ASP A 641 -22.09 -25.65 11.41
CA ASP A 641 -21.19 -25.43 10.26
C ASP A 641 -19.82 -26.12 10.48
N PHE A 642 -19.36 -26.22 11.73
CA PHE A 642 -18.14 -26.93 12.11
C PHE A 642 -18.30 -28.45 12.02
N ALA A 643 -19.40 -29.01 12.55
CA ALA A 643 -19.66 -30.44 12.47
C ALA A 643 -19.78 -30.91 11.01
N GLU A 644 -20.52 -30.15 10.19
CA GLU A 644 -20.61 -30.41 8.75
C GLU A 644 -19.23 -30.34 8.07
N PHE A 645 -18.44 -29.30 8.40
CA PHE A 645 -17.08 -29.19 7.90
C PHE A 645 -16.21 -30.39 8.29
N GLU A 646 -16.24 -30.81 9.54
CA GLU A 646 -15.43 -31.92 10.04
C GLU A 646 -15.83 -33.24 9.35
N ASP A 647 -17.13 -33.49 9.20
CA ASP A 647 -17.63 -34.67 8.50
C ASP A 647 -17.18 -34.71 7.03
N VAL A 648 -17.35 -33.59 6.30
CA VAL A 648 -16.91 -33.49 4.90
C VAL A 648 -15.38 -33.58 4.80
N PHE A 649 -14.65 -32.99 5.74
CA PHE A 649 -13.18 -33.05 5.77
C PHE A 649 -12.69 -34.49 5.96
N MET A 650 -13.28 -35.24 6.90
CA MET A 650 -12.90 -36.63 7.17
C MET A 650 -13.28 -37.57 6.02
N GLN A 651 -14.34 -37.26 5.28
CA GLN A 651 -14.72 -37.99 4.07
C GLN A 651 -13.74 -37.74 2.92
N GLU A 652 -13.34 -36.49 2.69
CA GLU A 652 -12.43 -36.11 1.61
C GLU A 652 -10.96 -36.50 1.91
N PHE A 653 -10.56 -36.46 3.19
CA PHE A 653 -9.21 -36.74 3.67
C PHE A 653 -9.20 -37.83 4.75
N PRO A 654 -9.48 -39.10 4.39
CA PRO A 654 -9.52 -40.20 5.36
C PRO A 654 -8.14 -40.51 5.99
N GLU A 655 -7.05 -40.13 5.32
CA GLU A 655 -5.69 -40.17 5.86
C GLU A 655 -5.13 -38.76 5.98
N THR A 656 -4.26 -38.51 6.97
CA THR A 656 -3.61 -37.21 7.18
C THR A 656 -2.88 -36.79 5.91
N PRO A 657 -3.36 -35.75 5.20
CA PRO A 657 -2.76 -35.35 3.94
C PRO A 657 -1.37 -34.76 4.22
N LYS A 658 -0.36 -35.24 3.50
CA LYS A 658 0.99 -34.63 3.57
C LYS A 658 1.04 -33.28 2.87
N GLU A 659 0.27 -33.13 1.80
CA GLU A 659 0.19 -31.91 1.01
C GLU A 659 -1.21 -31.79 0.39
N ILE A 660 -1.72 -30.56 0.32
CA ILE A 660 -3.02 -30.24 -0.28
C ILE A 660 -2.80 -29.31 -1.46
N SER A 661 -3.26 -29.70 -2.65
CA SER A 661 -3.13 -28.85 -3.84
C SER A 661 -4.07 -27.64 -3.78
N ASP A 662 -3.75 -26.55 -4.51
CA ASP A 662 -4.64 -25.37 -4.60
C ASP A 662 -6.02 -25.75 -5.15
N LYS A 663 -6.07 -26.72 -6.07
CA LYS A 663 -7.33 -27.18 -6.67
C LYS A 663 -8.20 -27.90 -5.64
N GLN A 664 -7.60 -28.76 -4.82
CA GLN A 664 -8.31 -29.46 -3.73
C GLN A 664 -8.81 -28.48 -2.66
N LEU A 665 -7.97 -27.52 -2.26
CA LEU A 665 -8.37 -26.47 -1.32
C LEU A 665 -9.61 -25.72 -1.84
N LEU A 666 -9.56 -25.25 -3.09
CA LEU A 666 -10.66 -24.49 -3.68
C LEU A 666 -11.91 -25.32 -3.92
N SER A 667 -11.79 -26.60 -4.32
CA SER A 667 -12.96 -27.46 -4.52
C SER A 667 -13.64 -27.79 -3.20
N PHE A 668 -12.85 -28.05 -2.15
CA PHE A 668 -13.36 -28.36 -0.82
C PHE A 668 -14.19 -27.20 -0.24
N PHE A 669 -13.63 -25.98 -0.21
CA PHE A 669 -14.37 -24.81 0.28
C PHE A 669 -15.54 -24.37 -0.62
N LYS A 670 -15.51 -24.73 -1.91
CA LYS A 670 -16.64 -24.48 -2.82
C LYS A 670 -17.80 -25.44 -2.60
N ALA A 671 -17.52 -26.72 -2.29
CA ALA A 671 -18.55 -27.72 -1.98
C ALA A 671 -19.36 -27.28 -0.76
N LEU A 672 -18.67 -26.91 0.33
CA LEU A 672 -19.28 -26.44 1.59
C LEU A 672 -20.24 -25.25 1.41
N LYS A 673 -20.00 -24.36 0.43
CA LYS A 673 -20.88 -23.22 0.17
C LYS A 673 -22.15 -23.60 -0.59
N THR A 674 -22.13 -24.69 -1.33
CA THR A 674 -23.26 -25.09 -2.19
C THR A 674 -24.39 -25.71 -1.37
N ASP A 675 -24.06 -26.33 -0.23
CA ASP A 675 -25.00 -27.03 0.64
C ASP A 675 -25.62 -26.13 1.72
N ALA A 676 -24.94 -25.02 2.08
CA ALA A 676 -25.33 -24.13 3.18
C ALA A 676 -26.41 -23.07 2.84
N GLU A 677 -26.83 -22.89 1.58
CA GLU A 677 -27.89 -21.94 1.19
C GLU A 677 -29.14 -22.63 0.60
N PRO A 678 -29.98 -23.29 1.42
CA PRO A 678 -31.27 -23.80 0.97
C PRO A 678 -32.26 -22.63 0.82
N GLY A 679 -32.35 -22.05 -0.38
CA GLY A 679 -33.42 -21.09 -0.72
C GLY A 679 -33.05 -19.91 -1.62
N VAL A 680 -31.76 -19.68 -1.89
CA VAL A 680 -31.36 -18.72 -2.93
C VAL A 680 -31.36 -19.46 -4.26
N THR A 681 -32.50 -19.47 -4.95
CA THR A 681 -32.54 -19.85 -6.36
C THR A 681 -31.43 -19.09 -7.07
N GLN A 682 -30.47 -19.81 -7.65
CA GLN A 682 -29.43 -19.23 -8.49
C GLN A 682 -30.14 -18.43 -9.59
N SER A 683 -30.33 -17.12 -9.39
CA SER A 683 -30.73 -16.23 -10.47
C SER A 683 -29.66 -16.43 -11.53
N GLU A 684 -30.05 -16.86 -12.73
CA GLU A 684 -29.16 -17.09 -13.85
C GLU A 684 -28.13 -15.96 -13.89
N LYS A 685 -26.89 -16.26 -13.49
CA LYS A 685 -25.79 -15.32 -13.61
C LYS A 685 -25.55 -15.19 -15.10
N SER A 686 -26.24 -14.25 -15.76
CA SER A 686 -25.95 -13.88 -17.14
C SER A 686 -24.53 -13.33 -17.15
N SER A 687 -23.57 -14.19 -17.46
CA SER A 687 -22.18 -13.81 -17.65
C SER A 687 -22.10 -12.95 -18.91
N CYS A 688 -22.25 -11.63 -18.77
CA CYS A 688 -22.13 -10.68 -19.88
C CYS A 688 -20.74 -10.67 -20.54
N PHE A 689 -19.76 -11.41 -20.01
CA PHE A 689 -18.42 -11.56 -20.57
C PHE A 689 -17.94 -13.02 -20.55
N PRO A 690 -18.40 -13.88 -21.48
CA PRO A 690 -17.96 -15.28 -21.59
C PRO A 690 -16.43 -15.43 -21.81
N PHE A 691 -15.76 -14.37 -22.27
CA PHE A 691 -14.30 -14.35 -22.49
C PHE A 691 -13.44 -14.53 -21.22
N PHE A 692 -13.98 -14.31 -20.02
CA PHE A 692 -13.22 -14.39 -18.78
C PHE A 692 -13.56 -15.61 -17.90
N ASN A 693 -14.47 -16.48 -18.33
CA ASN A 693 -14.88 -17.64 -17.55
C ASN A 693 -14.05 -18.89 -17.94
N ASN A 694 -13.33 -19.42 -16.95
CA ASN A 694 -12.59 -20.70 -16.96
C ASN A 694 -11.47 -20.88 -18.02
N GLY A 695 -10.21 -20.62 -17.60
CA GLY A 695 -9.03 -21.33 -18.12
C GLY A 695 -7.95 -20.51 -18.84
N GLY A 696 -8.19 -19.25 -19.20
CA GLY A 696 -7.27 -18.49 -20.09
C GLY A 696 -5.95 -18.01 -19.47
N TYR A 697 -5.86 -17.83 -18.14
CA TYR A 697 -4.70 -17.17 -17.51
C TYR A 697 -3.67 -18.12 -16.88
N GLN A 698 -3.90 -19.43 -16.86
CA GLN A 698 -2.92 -20.39 -16.32
C GLN A 698 -1.69 -20.63 -17.23
N ARG A 699 -1.66 -20.08 -18.45
CA ARG A 699 -0.62 -20.38 -19.45
C ARG A 699 0.55 -19.37 -19.58
N LEU A 700 0.65 -18.36 -18.72
CA LEU A 700 1.79 -17.42 -18.74
C LEU A 700 2.92 -17.75 -17.74
N SER A 701 2.84 -18.88 -17.03
CA SER A 701 3.97 -19.46 -16.29
C SER A 701 4.51 -20.64 -17.11
N GLY A 702 5.37 -20.35 -18.09
CA GLY A 702 6.07 -21.38 -18.84
C GLY A 702 7.13 -22.05 -17.97
N ASP A 703 6.78 -23.19 -17.37
CA ASP A 703 7.73 -24.22 -16.97
C ASP A 703 8.36 -24.81 -18.25
N ASN A 704 9.46 -24.22 -18.72
CA ASN A 704 10.38 -24.88 -19.64
C ASN A 704 11.50 -25.53 -18.80
N LYS A 705 11.20 -26.68 -18.21
CA LYS A 705 12.23 -27.67 -17.87
C LYS A 705 12.53 -28.47 -19.14
N THR A 706 13.48 -28.00 -19.93
CA THR A 706 14.26 -28.87 -20.82
C THR A 706 15.70 -28.92 -20.34
N ARG A 707 16.02 -30.13 -19.88
CA ARG A 707 17.32 -30.73 -19.62
C ARG A 707 18.43 -30.22 -20.56
N ALA A 708 19.42 -29.56 -20.00
CA ALA A 708 20.79 -29.53 -20.50
C ALA A 708 21.72 -29.69 -19.29
N GLU A 709 22.29 -30.88 -19.17
CA GLU A 709 23.36 -31.23 -18.25
C GLU A 709 24.67 -30.53 -18.66
N ASP A 710 25.53 -30.29 -17.68
CA ASP A 710 26.98 -30.08 -17.75
C ASP A 710 27.57 -28.81 -18.40
N LYS A 711 27.90 -27.83 -17.54
CA LYS A 711 29.26 -27.30 -17.26
C LYS A 711 29.19 -25.88 -16.71
N VAL A 712 29.25 -25.73 -15.39
CA VAL A 712 29.66 -24.46 -14.76
C VAL A 712 31.12 -24.60 -14.37
N LYS A 713 31.98 -23.92 -15.14
CA LYS A 713 33.37 -23.65 -14.79
C LYS A 713 33.41 -22.58 -13.71
N ASP A 714 34.36 -22.74 -12.81
CA ASP A 714 34.80 -21.80 -11.78
C ASP A 714 34.87 -20.35 -12.31
N PHE A 715 34.34 -19.41 -11.52
CA PHE A 715 34.80 -18.02 -11.54
C PHE A 715 35.27 -17.64 -10.13
N PRO A 716 36.46 -17.01 -10.01
CA PRO A 716 37.15 -16.87 -8.74
C PRO A 716 36.67 -15.66 -7.94
N ASN A 717 36.81 -15.80 -6.62
CA ASN A 717 36.89 -14.69 -5.67
C ASN A 717 37.93 -13.68 -6.12
N ASN A 718 37.54 -12.41 -6.24
CA ASN A 718 38.47 -11.30 -6.22
C ASN A 718 38.15 -10.40 -5.03
N THR A 719 38.93 -10.62 -3.98
CA THR A 719 39.36 -9.59 -3.03
C THR A 719 40.16 -8.53 -3.78
N ALA A 720 39.80 -7.26 -3.64
CA ALA A 720 40.74 -6.17 -3.81
C ALA A 720 40.30 -4.96 -2.97
N THR A 721 41.10 -4.73 -1.93
CA THR A 721 41.35 -3.46 -1.25
C THR A 721 41.73 -2.33 -2.22
N ALA A 722 41.07 -1.18 -2.08
CA ALA A 722 41.63 0.17 -2.14
C ALA A 722 40.58 1.16 -1.61
#